data_AF-A0A1S8AUF2-F1
#
_entry.id   AF-A0A1S8AUF2-F1
#
_cell.length_a   1.000
_cell.length_b   1.000
_cell.length_c   1.000
_cell.angle_alpha   90.00
_cell.angle_beta   90.00
_cell.angle_gamma   90.00
#
_symmetry.space_group_name_H-M   'P 1'
#
loop_
_entity.id
_entity.type
_entity.pdbx_description
1 polymer ?
#
loop_
_entity_poly.entity_id
_entity_poly.type
_entity_poly.pdbx_seq_one_letter_code
_entity_poly.pdbx_strand_id
1 'polypeptide(L)'
;MPQYPRRTLLGGIGTTIALGLAGNTVSSTDANGERDPADAPSFETLLDHLPASVATESMTVSVMDLERRREANEPHGPHAATGAFRIDDEAVTKQAVVYATGESFTQSVTVLTGEIDLDGDGESRETDDGVAYDRYEADDQVAAVTDEAVVIAQDADVLSDAVAAGAGDADRLLDAKPLLEEAIDVHEGADGYSVNVGDDFQPPETDATAEYVVRAITVRGPDTITMDFAVSFTDADDVTDELAERLEGEFAYVATTDEPTAEVDGSLVTVSVERDLAAERAAREHDSPGSLRVERDIDLEDDLLEIEIGRGDPTPIEDLTLEVGDEAYDRDIWTNGHGTLEEGDTIVIETDDVEPNLSVTLTHDHEYGSSSSTTTVLGHFRFEFAYDPDATELTVEYADEFPLDGDEVWLAVHEDRPTYGFREDDPEPTATAQPWAGTTMESGDDATIEGVDPGSVVYVCWGEPNYRESLATHRTRPPGTVKFEYDYEAQSLSATLELDDDTERPASAYELLVDGEPAETQWADAADTVTSGATIEIDSVPVGADVEVVWGEDDVRVGSAYPQPTVDLAFTEDGTAVEHVGGDSVDASKLEARVWSEDGSVEIDLADEVDGDFEKGDTIPVDASAARGLSLVYEGQYYIGYAHEA
;
A
#
# COMPACT_ATOMS: atom_id res chain seq x y z
N MET A 1 15.55 38.87 32.38
CA MET A 1 14.21 38.82 31.77
C MET A 1 14.14 37.49 31.06
N PRO A 2 13.11 36.66 31.31
CA PRO A 2 13.01 35.38 30.63
C PRO A 2 12.67 35.65 29.15
N GLN A 3 13.54 35.18 28.26
CA GLN A 3 13.28 35.06 26.84
C GLN A 3 12.46 33.79 26.68
N TYR A 4 11.24 33.92 26.17
CA TYR A 4 10.43 32.79 25.73
C TYR A 4 11.03 32.23 24.44
N PRO A 5 11.01 30.90 24.23
CA PRO A 5 11.48 30.27 22.99
C PRO A 5 10.61 30.70 21.81
N ARG A 6 11.24 30.99 20.67
CA ARG A 6 10.63 31.37 19.37
C ARG A 6 9.97 30.16 18.67
N ARG A 7 9.41 29.23 19.43
CA ARG A 7 8.88 27.95 18.94
C ARG A 7 7.36 28.02 18.69
N THR A 8 6.86 29.14 18.16
CA THR A 8 5.40 29.36 18.03
C THR A 8 5.03 30.25 16.83
N LEU A 9 5.83 30.30 15.75
CA LEU A 9 5.45 31.16 14.62
C LEU A 9 5.87 30.66 13.22
N LEU A 10 6.41 29.45 13.09
CA LEU A 10 6.78 28.85 11.78
C LEU A 10 6.60 27.31 11.79
N GLY A 11 5.68 26.80 12.60
CA GLY A 11 5.18 25.42 12.46
C GLY A 11 3.81 25.53 11.81
N GLY A 12 3.73 25.26 10.52
CA GLY A 12 2.54 25.53 9.72
C GLY A 12 2.79 25.27 8.24
N ILE A 13 2.92 23.99 7.90
CA ILE A 13 2.18 23.36 6.81
C ILE A 13 2.69 23.59 5.38
N GLY A 14 3.76 22.85 5.08
CA GLY A 14 3.92 22.17 3.78
C GLY A 14 3.15 20.84 3.76
N THR A 15 1.89 20.84 4.21
CA THR A 15 0.97 19.75 3.87
C THR A 15 0.38 20.11 2.53
N THR A 16 1.13 19.81 1.46
CA THR A 16 0.56 19.71 0.13
C THR A 16 -0.69 18.86 0.29
N ILE A 17 -1.85 19.40 -0.06
CA ILE A 17 -3.06 18.61 -0.24
C ILE A 17 -2.76 17.65 -1.39
N ALA A 18 -2.08 16.55 -1.08
CA ALA A 18 -2.08 15.34 -1.87
C ALA A 18 -3.48 14.74 -1.66
N LEU A 19 -4.46 15.32 -2.37
CA LEU A 19 -5.77 14.72 -2.55
C LEU A 19 -5.55 13.35 -3.20
N GLY A 20 -5.47 12.33 -2.35
CA GLY A 20 -5.27 10.94 -2.73
C GLY A 20 -6.45 10.41 -3.52
N LEU A 21 -6.36 10.51 -4.84
CA LEU A 21 -6.89 9.55 -5.79
C LEU A 21 -5.85 9.42 -6.93
N ALA A 22 -4.78 8.68 -6.65
CA ALA A 22 -3.80 8.27 -7.65
C ALA A 22 -4.10 6.84 -8.13
N GLY A 23 -4.08 6.60 -9.44
CA GLY A 23 -4.25 5.27 -10.04
C GLY A 23 -3.96 5.19 -11.56
N ASN A 24 -2.68 5.02 -11.89
CA ASN A 24 -2.02 4.21 -12.95
C ASN A 24 -2.43 4.18 -14.47
N THR A 25 -1.59 4.87 -15.27
CA THR A 25 -0.81 4.45 -16.49
C THR A 25 -1.42 4.18 -17.91
N VAL A 26 -1.04 5.08 -18.85
CA VAL A 26 -0.57 4.99 -20.28
C VAL A 26 -1.51 4.52 -21.44
N SER A 27 -2.00 5.44 -22.30
CA SER A 27 -1.48 5.78 -23.67
C SER A 27 -2.43 6.63 -24.57
N SER A 28 -1.96 7.80 -25.01
CA SER A 28 -2.04 8.50 -26.33
C SER A 28 -3.35 8.77 -27.15
N THR A 29 -3.71 10.08 -27.18
CA THR A 29 -4.01 11.05 -28.28
C THR A 29 -5.38 11.26 -28.98
N ASP A 30 -5.73 12.56 -28.95
CA ASP A 30 -6.30 13.48 -29.97
C ASP A 30 -7.82 13.50 -30.26
N ALA A 31 -8.49 14.55 -29.76
CA ALA A 31 -9.39 15.41 -30.56
C ALA A 31 -9.62 16.76 -29.85
N ASN A 32 -9.84 17.82 -30.64
CA ASN A 32 -9.83 19.22 -30.20
C ASN A 32 -11.14 19.88 -30.65
N GLY A 33 -11.87 20.54 -29.74
CA GLY A 33 -13.09 21.28 -30.06
C GLY A 33 -13.61 22.19 -28.94
N GLU A 34 -13.75 23.49 -29.22
CA GLU A 34 -14.47 24.47 -28.40
C GLU A 34 -15.99 24.20 -28.40
N ARG A 35 -16.63 24.34 -27.23
CA ARG A 35 -17.99 23.83 -26.90
C ARG A 35 -19.12 24.84 -27.17
N ASP A 36 -20.26 24.34 -27.65
CA ASP A 36 -21.55 25.04 -27.69
C ASP A 36 -22.31 24.71 -26.38
N PRO A 37 -22.96 25.66 -25.67
CA PRO A 37 -23.70 25.40 -24.42
C PRO A 37 -24.82 24.34 -24.48
N ALA A 38 -25.16 23.81 -25.66
CA ALA A 38 -26.04 22.65 -25.81
C ALA A 38 -25.35 21.30 -25.57
N ASP A 39 -24.02 21.29 -25.45
CA ASP A 39 -23.20 20.08 -25.27
C ASP A 39 -22.91 19.77 -23.80
N ALA A 40 -23.45 20.51 -22.81
CA ALA A 40 -23.21 20.28 -21.37
C ALA A 40 -23.49 18.81 -20.98
N PRO A 41 -22.67 18.19 -20.12
CA PRO A 41 -22.82 16.78 -19.83
C PRO A 41 -24.02 16.58 -18.91
N SER A 42 -25.01 15.81 -19.32
CA SER A 42 -26.03 15.33 -18.38
C SER A 42 -25.47 14.10 -17.65
N PHE A 43 -25.52 14.15 -16.32
CA PHE A 43 -25.22 13.05 -15.42
C PHE A 43 -26.48 12.43 -14.81
N GLU A 44 -27.67 12.88 -15.22
CA GLU A 44 -28.96 12.46 -14.63
C GLU A 44 -29.09 10.93 -14.63
N THR A 45 -28.77 10.25 -15.73
CA THR A 45 -28.80 8.78 -15.80
C THR A 45 -27.92 8.13 -14.73
N LEU A 46 -26.70 8.64 -14.50
CA LEU A 46 -25.79 8.06 -13.50
C LEU A 46 -26.30 8.30 -12.08
N LEU A 47 -26.75 9.53 -11.81
CA LEU A 47 -27.25 9.95 -10.50
C LEU A 47 -28.57 9.26 -10.13
N ASP A 48 -29.41 8.97 -11.11
CA ASP A 48 -30.68 8.26 -10.94
C ASP A 48 -30.49 6.85 -10.41
N HIS A 49 -29.37 6.20 -10.75
CA HIS A 49 -29.00 4.87 -10.27
C HIS A 49 -28.37 4.86 -8.87
N LEU A 50 -28.13 6.01 -8.24
CA LEU A 50 -27.59 6.06 -6.88
C LEU A 50 -28.72 5.88 -5.86
N PRO A 51 -28.78 4.76 -5.11
CA PRO A 51 -29.89 4.49 -4.21
C PRO A 51 -29.74 5.23 -2.88
N ALA A 52 -30.85 5.50 -2.19
CA ALA A 52 -30.83 6.07 -0.84
C ALA A 52 -30.17 5.15 0.21
N SER A 53 -30.06 3.84 -0.06
CA SER A 53 -29.47 2.87 0.86
C SER A 53 -27.96 3.05 1.08
N VAL A 54 -27.25 3.72 0.17
CA VAL A 54 -25.82 4.06 0.34
C VAL A 54 -25.59 5.37 1.10
N ALA A 55 -26.66 6.06 1.54
CA ALA A 55 -26.53 7.34 2.23
C ALA A 55 -25.96 7.17 3.65
N THR A 56 -24.74 7.66 3.87
CA THR A 56 -24.06 7.68 5.19
C THR A 56 -23.98 9.10 5.76
N GLU A 57 -23.43 9.27 6.98
CA GLU A 57 -23.18 10.61 7.55
C GLU A 57 -22.01 11.30 6.84
N SER A 58 -20.91 10.58 6.66
CA SER A 58 -19.77 11.00 5.84
C SER A 58 -19.67 10.20 4.55
N MET A 59 -19.64 10.88 3.40
CA MET A 59 -19.54 10.25 2.09
C MET A 59 -18.87 11.16 1.06
N THR A 60 -18.36 10.54 0.01
CA THR A 60 -17.91 11.21 -1.21
C THR A 60 -18.72 10.70 -2.39
N VAL A 61 -19.26 11.61 -3.19
CA VAL A 61 -19.87 11.29 -4.49
C VAL A 61 -19.06 11.93 -5.59
N SER A 62 -18.52 11.09 -6.47
CA SER A 62 -17.70 11.51 -7.61
C SER A 62 -18.39 11.16 -8.90
N VAL A 63 -18.56 12.15 -9.78
CA VAL A 63 -19.19 11.98 -11.10
C VAL A 63 -18.26 12.57 -12.15
N MET A 64 -18.02 11.85 -13.24
CA MET A 64 -17.08 12.27 -14.27
C MET A 64 -17.56 11.88 -15.67
N ASP A 65 -17.41 12.81 -16.61
CA ASP A 65 -17.44 12.55 -18.05
C ASP A 65 -16.02 12.15 -18.50
N LEU A 66 -15.78 10.84 -18.55
CA LEU A 66 -14.47 10.28 -18.88
C LEU A 66 -14.12 10.55 -20.34
N GLU A 67 -15.08 10.47 -21.26
CA GLU A 67 -14.88 10.79 -22.68
C GLU A 67 -14.35 12.22 -22.83
N ARG A 68 -15.00 13.18 -22.17
CA ARG A 68 -14.59 14.58 -22.23
C ARG A 68 -13.26 14.83 -21.54
N ARG A 69 -13.05 14.25 -20.35
CA ARG A 69 -11.79 14.37 -19.61
C ARG A 69 -10.60 13.79 -20.39
N ARG A 70 -10.79 12.77 -21.23
CA ARG A 70 -9.72 12.21 -22.09
C ARG A 70 -9.29 13.16 -23.21
N GLU A 71 -10.12 14.13 -23.57
CA GLU A 71 -9.70 15.19 -24.51
C GLU A 71 -8.62 16.08 -23.90
N ALA A 72 -8.62 16.23 -22.57
CA ALA A 72 -7.57 16.93 -21.84
C ALA A 72 -6.35 16.00 -21.69
N ASN A 73 -5.17 16.50 -22.03
CA ASN A 73 -3.88 15.84 -21.84
C ASN A 73 -3.43 15.91 -20.39
N GLU A 74 -4.32 15.56 -19.47
CA GLU A 74 -3.98 15.51 -18.06
C GLU A 74 -2.86 14.51 -17.83
N PRO A 75 -1.86 14.84 -16.99
CA PRO A 75 -0.73 13.94 -16.83
C PRO A 75 -1.07 12.58 -16.21
N HIS A 76 -2.12 12.55 -15.40
CA HIS A 76 -2.75 11.35 -14.89
C HIS A 76 -4.15 11.33 -15.53
N GLY A 77 -4.22 10.79 -16.75
CA GLY A 77 -5.47 10.71 -17.50
C GLY A 77 -6.60 10.05 -16.69
N PRO A 78 -7.86 10.38 -16.96
CA PRO A 78 -9.00 9.78 -16.25
C PRO A 78 -9.15 8.28 -16.55
N HIS A 79 -9.38 7.48 -15.51
CA HIS A 79 -9.66 6.04 -15.60
C HIS A 79 -11.01 5.72 -14.96
N ALA A 80 -11.64 4.62 -15.41
CA ALA A 80 -12.92 4.19 -14.87
C ALA A 80 -12.74 3.33 -13.61
N ALA A 81 -13.62 3.50 -12.62
CA ALA A 81 -13.65 2.66 -11.43
C ALA A 81 -14.40 1.35 -11.73
N THR A 82 -13.70 0.37 -12.31
CA THR A 82 -14.32 -0.87 -12.83
C THR A 82 -14.35 -2.02 -11.82
N GLY A 83 -13.66 -1.88 -10.67
CA GLY A 83 -13.64 -2.87 -9.60
C GLY A 83 -12.97 -4.19 -10.02
N ALA A 84 -13.53 -5.32 -9.61
CA ALA A 84 -13.08 -6.66 -10.01
C ALA A 84 -13.41 -7.01 -11.48
N PHE A 85 -14.27 -6.22 -12.13
CA PHE A 85 -14.66 -6.42 -13.51
C PHE A 85 -13.61 -5.81 -14.44
N ARG A 86 -13.04 -6.63 -15.33
CA ARG A 86 -12.01 -6.24 -16.30
C ARG A 86 -12.58 -5.46 -17.49
N ILE A 87 -13.27 -4.36 -17.20
CA ILE A 87 -13.87 -3.48 -18.21
C ILE A 87 -12.76 -2.61 -18.83
N ASP A 88 -12.75 -2.51 -20.16
CA ASP A 88 -11.87 -1.59 -20.86
C ASP A 88 -12.26 -0.14 -20.53
N ASP A 89 -11.29 0.67 -20.08
CA ASP A 89 -11.52 2.08 -19.76
C ASP A 89 -12.13 2.82 -20.95
N GLU A 90 -11.65 2.58 -22.17
CA GLU A 90 -12.11 3.27 -23.38
C GLU A 90 -13.59 3.00 -23.68
N ALA A 91 -14.14 1.87 -23.20
CA ALA A 91 -15.55 1.55 -23.34
C ALA A 91 -16.46 2.40 -22.45
N VAL A 92 -15.93 2.97 -21.36
CA VAL A 92 -16.68 3.79 -20.40
C VAL A 92 -16.66 5.25 -20.83
N THR A 93 -17.84 5.84 -21.02
CA THR A 93 -18.02 7.25 -21.37
C THR A 93 -18.17 8.13 -20.14
N LYS A 94 -18.93 7.68 -19.14
CA LYS A 94 -19.15 8.43 -17.89
C LYS A 94 -19.25 7.47 -16.70
N GLN A 95 -18.96 8.00 -15.52
CA GLN A 95 -19.06 7.26 -14.27
C GLN A 95 -19.62 8.10 -13.14
N ALA A 96 -20.30 7.44 -12.20
CA ALA A 96 -20.58 7.94 -10.86
C ALA A 96 -20.14 6.91 -9.82
N VAL A 97 -19.47 7.35 -8.77
CA VAL A 97 -18.94 6.51 -7.69
C VAL A 97 -19.32 7.12 -6.35
N VAL A 98 -19.79 6.28 -5.43
CA VAL A 98 -20.07 6.67 -4.04
C VAL A 98 -19.14 5.92 -3.11
N TYR A 99 -18.45 6.67 -2.26
CA TYR A 99 -17.61 6.17 -1.19
C TYR A 99 -18.20 6.53 0.17
N ALA A 100 -18.25 5.57 1.08
CA ALA A 100 -18.42 5.84 2.50
C ALA A 100 -17.04 6.10 3.12
N THR A 101 -16.90 7.22 3.86
CA THR A 101 -15.61 7.69 4.39
C THR A 101 -15.53 7.68 5.93
N GLY A 102 -16.49 7.02 6.61
CA GLY A 102 -16.49 6.88 8.07
C GLY A 102 -15.48 5.86 8.60
N GLU A 103 -15.85 5.05 9.61
CA GLU A 103 -14.94 4.10 10.31
C GLU A 103 -14.19 3.12 9.38
N SER A 104 -14.71 2.86 8.18
CA SER A 104 -14.02 2.13 7.12
C SER A 104 -14.30 2.73 5.76
N PHE A 105 -13.27 2.96 4.95
CA PHE A 105 -13.43 3.33 3.55
C PHE A 105 -14.07 2.19 2.78
N THR A 106 -15.21 2.44 2.13
CA THR A 106 -15.88 1.42 1.31
C THR A 106 -16.47 2.06 0.06
N GLN A 107 -16.12 1.51 -1.11
CA GLN A 107 -16.78 1.86 -2.38
C GLN A 107 -18.15 1.17 -2.40
N SER A 108 -19.20 1.94 -2.17
CA SER A 108 -20.55 1.42 -1.96
C SER A 108 -21.24 1.05 -3.27
N VAL A 109 -21.17 1.94 -4.26
CA VAL A 109 -21.78 1.71 -5.58
C VAL A 109 -20.99 2.45 -6.65
N THR A 110 -20.96 1.88 -7.85
CA THR A 110 -20.42 2.50 -9.05
C THR A 110 -21.37 2.31 -10.21
N VAL A 111 -21.64 3.39 -10.94
CA VAL A 111 -22.51 3.39 -12.12
C VAL A 111 -21.68 3.84 -13.30
N LEU A 112 -21.67 3.05 -14.36
CA LEU A 112 -20.91 3.29 -15.57
C LEU A 112 -21.86 3.36 -16.77
N THR A 113 -21.65 4.30 -17.67
CA THR A 113 -22.31 4.33 -18.99
C THR A 113 -21.28 4.17 -20.08
N GLY A 114 -21.66 3.57 -21.21
CA GLY A 114 -20.76 3.37 -22.35
C GLY A 114 -21.11 2.12 -23.15
N GLU A 115 -20.23 1.75 -24.08
CA GLU A 115 -20.34 0.50 -24.85
C GLU A 115 -19.64 -0.64 -24.06
N ILE A 116 -20.19 -0.96 -22.89
CA ILE A 116 -19.57 -1.87 -21.92
C ILE A 116 -20.12 -3.29 -22.11
N ASP A 117 -19.23 -4.24 -22.36
CA ASP A 117 -19.52 -5.68 -22.37
C ASP A 117 -18.80 -6.35 -21.18
N LEU A 118 -19.53 -7.09 -20.35
CA LEU A 118 -18.95 -7.87 -19.25
C LEU A 118 -18.65 -9.30 -19.71
N ASP A 119 -17.49 -9.83 -19.32
CA ASP A 119 -17.11 -11.21 -19.59
C ASP A 119 -18.02 -12.20 -18.85
N GLY A 120 -18.45 -13.25 -19.55
CA GLY A 120 -19.25 -14.35 -19.01
C GLY A 120 -20.72 -14.33 -19.43
N ASP A 121 -21.47 -15.35 -19.01
CA ASP A 121 -22.91 -15.45 -19.22
C ASP A 121 -23.63 -14.85 -18.00
N GLY A 122 -24.23 -13.66 -18.15
CA GLY A 122 -25.01 -13.03 -17.10
C GLY A 122 -26.26 -13.84 -16.72
N GLU A 123 -26.61 -13.83 -15.44
CA GLU A 123 -27.86 -14.40 -14.95
C GLU A 123 -28.99 -13.36 -15.06
N SER A 124 -29.94 -13.56 -15.97
CA SER A 124 -31.10 -12.68 -16.07
C SER A 124 -31.93 -12.72 -14.78
N ARG A 125 -32.06 -11.55 -14.14
CA ARG A 125 -32.83 -11.32 -12.92
C ARG A 125 -33.86 -10.23 -13.15
N GLU A 126 -34.79 -10.13 -12.20
CA GLU A 126 -35.84 -9.13 -12.18
C GLU A 126 -35.92 -8.57 -10.75
N THR A 127 -35.97 -7.25 -10.60
CA THR A 127 -36.22 -6.62 -9.29
C THR A 127 -37.63 -6.96 -8.80
N ASP A 128 -37.92 -6.72 -7.50
CA ASP A 128 -39.25 -6.98 -6.93
C ASP A 128 -40.39 -6.25 -7.64
N ASP A 129 -40.10 -5.12 -8.31
CA ASP A 129 -41.04 -4.29 -9.05
C ASP A 129 -41.06 -4.57 -10.57
N GLY A 130 -40.26 -5.53 -11.05
CA GLY A 130 -40.35 -6.04 -12.42
C GLY A 130 -39.29 -5.52 -13.40
N VAL A 131 -38.19 -4.93 -12.92
CA VAL A 131 -37.10 -4.41 -13.77
C VAL A 131 -36.13 -5.54 -14.09
N ALA A 132 -36.04 -5.93 -15.36
CA ALA A 132 -35.12 -6.97 -15.80
C ALA A 132 -33.69 -6.43 -15.96
N TYR A 133 -32.71 -7.17 -15.49
CA TYR A 133 -31.29 -6.88 -15.65
C TYR A 133 -30.48 -8.18 -15.70
N ASP A 134 -29.32 -8.16 -16.34
CA ASP A 134 -28.41 -9.30 -16.32
C ASP A 134 -27.38 -9.12 -15.21
N ARG A 135 -27.31 -10.08 -14.29
CA ARG A 135 -26.43 -10.06 -13.12
C ARG A 135 -25.15 -10.83 -13.37
N TYR A 136 -24.03 -10.23 -13.01
CA TYR A 136 -22.68 -10.79 -13.08
C TYR A 136 -22.04 -10.80 -11.69
N GLU A 137 -21.12 -11.72 -11.47
CA GLU A 137 -20.34 -11.84 -10.23
C GLU A 137 -18.86 -11.94 -10.60
N ALA A 138 -18.02 -11.19 -9.89
CA ALA A 138 -16.56 -11.26 -10.01
C ALA A 138 -15.95 -11.03 -8.63
N ASP A 139 -15.14 -11.98 -8.16
CA ASP A 139 -14.55 -11.98 -6.82
C ASP A 139 -15.60 -11.72 -5.71
N ASP A 140 -15.46 -10.63 -4.97
CA ASP A 140 -16.35 -10.18 -3.89
C ASP A 140 -17.39 -9.14 -4.35
N GLN A 141 -17.49 -8.87 -5.66
CA GLN A 141 -18.38 -7.86 -6.23
C GLN A 141 -19.45 -8.44 -7.15
N VAL A 142 -20.52 -7.66 -7.30
CA VAL A 142 -21.66 -7.98 -8.17
C VAL A 142 -21.92 -6.82 -9.12
N ALA A 143 -22.31 -7.14 -10.36
CA ALA A 143 -22.69 -6.15 -11.34
C ALA A 143 -24.05 -6.44 -11.96
N ALA A 144 -24.75 -5.39 -12.36
CA ALA A 144 -26.01 -5.42 -13.08
C ALA A 144 -25.86 -4.64 -14.38
N VAL A 145 -26.11 -5.31 -15.50
CA VAL A 145 -26.18 -4.67 -16.81
C VAL A 145 -27.65 -4.35 -17.11
N THR A 146 -27.94 -3.07 -17.29
CA THR A 146 -29.26 -2.55 -17.70
C THR A 146 -29.16 -1.99 -19.13
N ASP A 147 -30.30 -1.59 -19.71
CA ASP A 147 -30.32 -0.94 -21.02
C ASP A 147 -29.58 0.42 -21.04
N GLU A 148 -29.39 1.05 -19.87
CA GLU A 148 -28.90 2.43 -19.75
C GLU A 148 -27.52 2.53 -19.07
N ALA A 149 -27.21 1.61 -18.17
CA ALA A 149 -25.97 1.63 -17.38
C ALA A 149 -25.54 0.24 -16.90
N VAL A 150 -24.26 0.14 -16.54
CA VAL A 150 -23.70 -0.95 -15.74
C VAL A 150 -23.53 -0.47 -14.30
N VAL A 151 -24.15 -1.17 -13.35
CA VAL A 151 -24.05 -0.86 -11.92
C VAL A 151 -23.19 -1.93 -11.25
N ILE A 152 -22.20 -1.53 -10.45
CA ILE A 152 -21.32 -2.40 -9.67
C ILE A 152 -21.51 -2.09 -8.19
N ALA A 153 -21.62 -3.12 -7.35
CA ALA A 153 -21.71 -2.99 -5.90
C ALA A 153 -20.98 -4.17 -5.21
N GLN A 154 -20.67 -3.99 -3.92
CA GLN A 154 -20.06 -5.02 -3.07
C GLN A 154 -21.05 -6.13 -2.69
N ASP A 155 -22.34 -5.80 -2.59
CA ASP A 155 -23.37 -6.74 -2.18
C ASP A 155 -24.62 -6.65 -3.06
N ALA A 156 -25.35 -7.75 -3.12
CA ALA A 156 -26.50 -7.91 -4.01
C ALA A 156 -27.71 -7.05 -3.60
N ASP A 157 -27.79 -6.64 -2.33
CA ASP A 157 -28.88 -5.83 -1.81
C ASP A 157 -28.72 -4.38 -2.31
N VAL A 158 -27.53 -3.78 -2.14
CA VAL A 158 -27.19 -2.46 -2.71
C VAL A 158 -27.33 -2.46 -4.23
N LEU A 159 -26.90 -3.53 -4.91
CA LEU A 159 -27.07 -3.66 -6.37
C LEU A 159 -28.54 -3.59 -6.78
N SER A 160 -29.43 -4.33 -6.10
CA SER A 160 -30.86 -4.34 -6.40
C SER A 160 -31.50 -2.98 -6.16
N ASP A 161 -31.13 -2.30 -5.07
CA ASP A 161 -31.63 -0.96 -4.75
C ASP A 161 -31.21 0.06 -5.82
N ALA A 162 -29.97 -0.01 -6.30
CA ALA A 162 -29.44 0.88 -7.35
C ALA A 162 -30.14 0.68 -8.70
N VAL A 163 -30.43 -0.57 -9.08
CA VAL A 163 -31.23 -0.88 -10.28
C VAL A 163 -32.66 -0.34 -10.13
N ALA A 164 -33.28 -0.51 -8.97
CA ALA A 164 -34.62 0.01 -8.69
C ALA A 164 -34.67 1.55 -8.67
N ALA A 165 -33.64 2.21 -8.13
CA ALA A 165 -33.52 3.67 -8.09
C ALA A 165 -33.46 4.26 -9.52
N GLY A 166 -32.67 3.64 -10.41
CA GLY A 166 -32.57 4.04 -11.81
C GLY A 166 -33.89 3.91 -12.57
N ALA A 167 -34.67 2.87 -12.27
CA ALA A 167 -36.02 2.70 -12.81
C ALA A 167 -37.07 3.67 -12.23
N GLY A 168 -36.72 4.40 -11.15
CA GLY A 168 -37.63 5.28 -10.43
C GLY A 168 -38.58 4.56 -9.45
N ASP A 169 -38.26 3.32 -9.09
CA ASP A 169 -39.05 2.46 -8.21
C ASP A 169 -38.54 2.47 -6.74
N ALA A 170 -37.34 3.01 -6.49
CA ALA A 170 -36.76 3.19 -5.15
C ALA A 170 -36.36 4.66 -4.89
N ASP A 171 -36.19 5.00 -3.60
CA ASP A 171 -35.72 6.32 -3.17
C ASP A 171 -34.25 6.54 -3.63
N ARG A 172 -33.95 7.72 -4.18
CA ARG A 172 -32.63 8.06 -4.72
C ARG A 172 -31.76 8.76 -3.68
N LEU A 173 -30.45 8.72 -3.86
CA LEU A 173 -29.47 9.32 -2.96
C LEU A 173 -29.69 10.84 -2.81
N LEU A 174 -29.93 11.54 -3.91
CA LEU A 174 -30.13 13.00 -3.89
C LEU A 174 -31.41 13.40 -3.13
N ASP A 175 -32.48 12.59 -3.22
CA ASP A 175 -33.70 12.80 -2.44
C ASP A 175 -33.45 12.62 -0.93
N ALA A 176 -32.57 11.67 -0.56
CA ALA A 176 -32.20 11.41 0.82
C ALA A 176 -31.19 12.42 1.38
N LYS A 177 -30.39 13.06 0.52
CA LYS A 177 -29.31 13.99 0.87
C LYS A 177 -29.40 15.30 0.06
N PRO A 178 -30.31 16.22 0.43
CA PRO A 178 -30.47 17.50 -0.28
C PRO A 178 -29.21 18.37 -0.34
N LEU A 179 -28.30 18.25 0.64
CA LEU A 179 -27.01 18.96 0.62
C LEU A 179 -26.13 18.53 -0.57
N LEU A 180 -26.23 17.27 -0.99
CA LEU A 180 -25.50 16.78 -2.15
C LEU A 180 -26.08 17.34 -3.45
N GLU A 181 -27.40 17.41 -3.56
CA GLU A 181 -28.08 18.06 -4.70
C GLU A 181 -27.68 19.54 -4.80
N GLU A 182 -27.71 20.27 -3.69
CA GLU A 182 -27.25 21.67 -3.62
C GLU A 182 -25.81 21.82 -4.08
N ALA A 183 -24.89 20.99 -3.58
CA ALA A 183 -23.47 21.03 -3.93
C ALA A 183 -23.23 20.74 -5.43
N ILE A 184 -24.01 19.84 -6.03
CA ILE A 184 -23.93 19.50 -7.45
C ILE A 184 -24.47 20.63 -8.32
N ASP A 185 -25.60 21.22 -7.95
CA ASP A 185 -26.28 22.28 -8.72
C ASP A 185 -25.40 23.52 -8.92
N VAL A 186 -24.51 23.83 -7.97
CA VAL A 186 -23.55 24.93 -8.09
C VAL A 186 -22.64 24.76 -9.32
N HIS A 187 -22.38 23.52 -9.74
CA HIS A 187 -21.43 23.19 -10.82
C HIS A 187 -22.06 22.32 -11.93
N GLU A 188 -23.37 22.47 -12.21
CA GLU A 188 -24.15 21.70 -13.20
C GLU A 188 -23.55 21.68 -14.64
N GLY A 189 -22.60 22.58 -14.95
CA GLY A 189 -21.90 22.65 -16.23
C GLY A 189 -20.51 21.98 -16.29
N ALA A 190 -20.01 21.43 -15.19
CA ALA A 190 -18.69 20.82 -15.12
C ALA A 190 -18.65 19.45 -15.81
N ASP A 191 -17.48 19.08 -16.36
CA ASP A 191 -17.23 17.76 -16.97
C ASP A 191 -16.91 16.68 -15.91
N GLY A 192 -16.86 17.07 -14.64
CA GLY A 192 -16.89 16.16 -13.51
C GLY A 192 -16.84 16.93 -12.20
N TYR A 193 -17.35 16.33 -11.14
CA TYR A 193 -17.27 16.88 -9.80
C TYR A 193 -17.14 15.79 -8.75
N SER A 194 -16.45 16.10 -7.66
CA SER A 194 -16.38 15.27 -6.46
C SER A 194 -16.89 16.09 -5.29
N VAL A 195 -17.97 15.63 -4.68
CA VAL A 195 -18.59 16.26 -3.51
C VAL A 195 -18.31 15.41 -2.28
N ASN A 196 -17.73 16.02 -1.26
CA ASN A 196 -17.54 15.42 0.06
C ASN A 196 -18.53 16.06 1.03
N VAL A 197 -19.21 15.24 1.82
CA VAL A 197 -20.13 15.66 2.88
C VAL A 197 -19.74 14.92 4.15
N GLY A 198 -19.78 15.59 5.31
CA GLY A 198 -19.46 15.02 6.61
C GLY A 198 -18.18 15.57 7.24
N ASP A 199 -17.91 15.14 8.48
CA ASP A 199 -16.88 15.74 9.33
C ASP A 199 -15.44 15.29 8.99
N ASP A 200 -15.29 14.21 8.23
CA ASP A 200 -13.98 13.60 7.91
C ASP A 200 -13.15 14.41 6.89
N PHE A 201 -13.78 15.37 6.20
CA PHE A 201 -13.12 16.22 5.21
C PHE A 201 -13.23 17.69 5.59
N GLN A 202 -12.34 18.16 6.46
CA GLN A 202 -12.19 19.58 6.81
C GLN A 202 -10.99 20.19 6.08
N PRO A 203 -11.10 21.40 5.51
CA PRO A 203 -9.94 22.10 5.00
C PRO A 203 -8.90 22.29 6.13
N PRO A 204 -7.61 22.09 5.84
CA PRO A 204 -6.57 22.14 6.87
C PRO A 204 -6.54 23.51 7.58
N GLU A 205 -6.28 23.48 8.89
CA GLU A 205 -6.03 24.68 9.71
C GLU A 205 -7.14 25.73 9.70
N THR A 206 -8.41 25.33 9.60
CA THR A 206 -9.53 26.25 9.81
C THR A 206 -10.25 25.92 11.12
N ASP A 207 -10.60 26.94 11.91
CA ASP A 207 -11.51 26.79 13.06
C ASP A 207 -13.00 26.71 12.62
N ALA A 208 -13.25 26.72 11.31
CA ALA A 208 -14.57 26.75 10.69
C ALA A 208 -15.01 25.34 10.28
N THR A 209 -16.30 25.05 10.36
CA THR A 209 -16.85 23.74 10.00
C THR A 209 -17.49 23.77 8.62
N ALA A 210 -16.93 23.02 7.68
CA ALA A 210 -17.49 22.84 6.34
C ALA A 210 -18.73 21.93 6.38
N GLU A 211 -19.79 22.30 5.67
CA GLU A 211 -20.97 21.45 5.41
C GLU A 211 -20.70 20.49 4.24
N TYR A 212 -20.02 20.99 3.21
CA TYR A 212 -19.57 20.19 2.07
C TYR A 212 -18.35 20.83 1.40
N VAL A 213 -17.60 20.00 0.67
CA VAL A 213 -16.52 20.45 -0.22
C VAL A 213 -16.73 19.87 -1.61
N VAL A 214 -16.67 20.72 -2.63
CA VAL A 214 -16.77 20.33 -4.04
C VAL A 214 -15.45 20.59 -4.74
N ARG A 215 -15.04 19.63 -5.55
CA ARG A 215 -14.03 19.83 -6.58
C ARG A 215 -14.65 19.57 -7.95
N ALA A 216 -14.87 20.61 -8.74
CA ALA A 216 -15.42 20.52 -10.08
C ALA A 216 -14.33 20.78 -11.14
N ILE A 217 -14.41 20.08 -12.27
CA ILE A 217 -13.46 20.19 -13.38
C ILE A 217 -14.22 20.44 -14.67
N THR A 218 -13.76 21.42 -15.46
CA THR A 218 -14.27 21.71 -16.80
C THR A 218 -13.13 21.70 -17.80
N VAL A 219 -13.25 20.88 -18.85
CA VAL A 219 -12.28 20.78 -19.95
C VAL A 219 -12.48 21.93 -20.92
N ARG A 220 -11.53 22.88 -20.91
CA ARG A 220 -11.53 24.03 -21.84
C ARG A 220 -10.88 23.70 -23.17
N GLY A 221 -9.89 22.81 -23.15
CA GLY A 221 -9.20 22.32 -24.32
C GLY A 221 -8.19 21.22 -23.97
N PRO A 222 -7.37 20.78 -24.95
CA PRO A 222 -6.46 19.67 -24.75
C PRO A 222 -5.36 19.94 -23.73
N ASP A 223 -5.01 21.20 -23.50
CA ASP A 223 -3.96 21.57 -22.53
C ASP A 223 -4.46 22.51 -21.42
N THR A 224 -5.79 22.65 -21.28
CA THR A 224 -6.37 23.61 -20.33
C THR A 224 -7.63 23.04 -19.71
N ILE A 225 -7.66 23.00 -18.37
CA ILE A 225 -8.86 22.72 -17.59
C ILE A 225 -9.08 23.83 -16.57
N THR A 226 -10.34 24.16 -16.30
CA THR A 226 -10.73 24.94 -15.13
C THR A 226 -11.04 23.96 -14.00
N MET A 227 -10.47 24.19 -12.83
CA MET A 227 -10.81 23.50 -11.60
C MET A 227 -11.42 24.51 -10.64
N ASP A 228 -12.64 24.22 -10.20
CA ASP A 228 -13.31 24.99 -9.15
C ASP A 228 -13.26 24.16 -7.86
N PHE A 229 -12.69 24.74 -6.81
CA PHE A 229 -12.67 24.19 -5.47
C PHE A 229 -13.60 25.02 -4.58
N ALA A 230 -14.71 24.44 -4.16
CA ALA A 230 -15.75 25.14 -3.42
C ALA A 230 -15.94 24.54 -2.03
N VAL A 231 -16.00 25.37 -0.99
CA VAL A 231 -16.25 24.98 0.39
C VAL A 231 -17.45 25.76 0.91
N SER A 232 -18.51 25.06 1.32
CA SER A 232 -19.63 25.67 2.04
C SER A 232 -19.43 25.50 3.53
N PHE A 233 -19.56 26.58 4.29
CA PHE A 233 -19.42 26.59 5.75
C PHE A 233 -20.78 26.61 6.44
N THR A 234 -20.85 26.04 7.65
CA THR A 234 -22.08 26.02 8.45
C THR A 234 -22.52 27.43 8.88
N ASP A 235 -21.55 28.34 9.06
CA ASP A 235 -21.79 29.74 9.41
C ASP A 235 -21.10 30.67 8.41
N ALA A 236 -21.88 31.57 7.80
CA ALA A 236 -21.34 32.59 6.89
C ALA A 236 -20.45 33.61 7.62
N ASP A 237 -20.59 33.77 8.93
CA ASP A 237 -19.72 34.65 9.72
C ASP A 237 -18.28 34.10 9.84
N ASP A 238 -18.07 32.80 9.60
CA ASP A 238 -16.74 32.17 9.56
C ASP A 238 -16.01 32.45 8.23
N VAL A 239 -16.74 32.86 7.18
CA VAL A 239 -16.18 33.20 5.88
C VAL A 239 -15.60 34.60 5.90
N THR A 240 -14.30 34.68 6.18
CA THR A 240 -13.54 35.93 6.24
C THR A 240 -12.69 36.14 4.98
N ASP A 241 -12.33 37.40 4.68
CA ASP A 241 -11.40 37.71 3.60
C ASP A 241 -10.06 36.96 3.77
N GLU A 242 -9.60 36.78 5.02
CA GLU A 242 -8.38 36.02 5.36
C GLU A 242 -8.50 34.53 5.02
N LEU A 243 -9.67 33.93 5.23
CA LEU A 243 -9.95 32.55 4.83
C LEU A 243 -9.96 32.41 3.32
N ALA A 244 -10.59 33.33 2.60
CA ALA A 244 -10.63 33.33 1.13
C ALA A 244 -9.22 33.49 0.53
N GLU A 245 -8.42 34.46 1.03
CA GLU A 245 -7.03 34.64 0.61
C GLU A 245 -6.17 33.40 0.91
N ARG A 246 -6.42 32.70 2.02
CA ARG A 246 -5.71 31.48 2.37
C ARG A 246 -6.06 30.32 1.44
N LEU A 247 -7.34 30.08 1.18
CA LEU A 247 -7.80 29.05 0.24
C LEU A 247 -7.28 29.35 -1.19
N GLU A 248 -7.22 30.61 -1.60
CA GLU A 248 -6.57 31.02 -2.84
C GLU A 248 -5.08 30.69 -2.85
N GLY A 249 -4.38 30.96 -1.73
CA GLY A 249 -2.96 30.69 -1.54
C GLY A 249 -2.58 29.21 -1.63
N GLU A 250 -3.47 28.29 -1.31
CA GLU A 250 -3.24 26.84 -1.49
C GLU A 250 -2.96 26.46 -2.96
N PHE A 251 -3.52 27.24 -3.90
CA PHE A 251 -3.34 27.00 -5.33
C PHE A 251 -2.23 27.84 -5.97
N ALA A 252 -1.49 28.65 -5.18
CA ALA A 252 -0.43 29.52 -5.68
C ALA A 252 0.72 28.76 -6.37
N TYR A 253 0.89 27.48 -6.04
CA TYR A 253 1.97 26.61 -6.55
C TYR A 253 1.52 25.68 -7.68
N VAL A 254 0.25 25.76 -8.09
CA VAL A 254 -0.26 25.00 -9.24
C VAL A 254 0.15 25.70 -10.53
N ALA A 255 0.57 24.94 -11.55
CA ALA A 255 0.84 25.48 -12.87
C ALA A 255 -0.46 26.00 -13.48
N THR A 256 -0.59 27.33 -13.51
CA THR A 256 -1.82 28.02 -13.89
C THR A 256 -1.61 28.94 -15.07
N THR A 257 -2.65 29.11 -15.89
CA THR A 257 -2.65 30.06 -17.01
C THR A 257 -2.88 31.50 -16.53
N ASP A 258 -3.61 31.65 -15.42
CA ASP A 258 -3.94 32.91 -14.75
C ASP A 258 -3.91 32.72 -13.22
N GLU A 259 -3.75 33.82 -12.46
CA GLU A 259 -3.77 33.78 -10.99
C GLU A 259 -5.09 33.15 -10.48
N PRO A 260 -5.04 32.26 -9.47
CA PRO A 260 -6.24 31.76 -8.80
C PRO A 260 -7.13 32.92 -8.33
N THR A 261 -8.44 32.70 -8.34
CA THR A 261 -9.38 33.72 -7.85
C THR A 261 -10.37 33.09 -6.89
N ALA A 262 -10.52 33.68 -5.70
CA ALA A 262 -11.57 33.32 -4.75
C ALA A 262 -12.81 34.22 -4.90
N GLU A 263 -13.98 33.60 -5.03
CA GLU A 263 -15.29 34.24 -4.96
C GLU A 263 -16.03 33.78 -3.71
N VAL A 264 -16.66 34.74 -3.00
CA VAL A 264 -17.43 34.47 -1.78
C VAL A 264 -18.90 34.78 -2.03
N ASP A 265 -19.78 33.78 -1.84
CA ASP A 265 -21.23 33.93 -1.86
C ASP A 265 -21.86 33.37 -0.57
N GLY A 266 -22.10 34.25 0.40
CA GLY A 266 -22.65 33.86 1.70
C GLY A 266 -21.67 32.97 2.47
N SER A 267 -22.06 31.72 2.70
CA SER A 267 -21.21 30.71 3.35
C SER A 267 -20.37 29.89 2.37
N LEU A 268 -20.50 30.12 1.06
CA LEU A 268 -19.76 29.40 0.02
C LEU A 268 -18.54 30.21 -0.41
N VAL A 269 -17.36 29.60 -0.35
CA VAL A 269 -16.13 30.11 -0.98
C VAL A 269 -15.80 29.22 -2.16
N THR A 270 -15.67 29.80 -3.35
CA THR A 270 -15.24 29.08 -4.56
C THR A 270 -13.91 29.65 -5.05
N VAL A 271 -12.89 28.80 -5.13
CA VAL A 271 -11.61 29.12 -5.74
C VAL A 271 -11.57 28.53 -7.14
N SER A 272 -11.49 29.39 -8.15
CA SER A 272 -11.38 28.99 -9.55
C SER A 272 -9.93 29.07 -10.01
N VAL A 273 -9.45 27.99 -10.61
CA VAL A 273 -8.06 27.80 -11.05
C VAL A 273 -8.04 27.31 -12.50
N GLU A 274 -7.40 28.04 -13.41
CA GLU A 274 -7.17 27.56 -14.78
C GLU A 274 -5.80 26.89 -14.89
N ARG A 275 -5.77 25.56 -15.00
CA ARG A 275 -4.54 24.76 -15.03
C ARG A 275 -3.96 24.70 -16.45
N ASP A 276 -2.66 24.89 -16.57
CA ASP A 276 -1.91 24.70 -17.81
C ASP A 276 -1.31 23.27 -17.83
N LEU A 277 -1.96 22.36 -18.53
CA LEU A 277 -1.53 20.97 -18.59
C LEU A 277 -0.26 20.77 -19.43
N ALA A 278 0.03 21.68 -20.38
CA ALA A 278 1.28 21.62 -21.12
C ALA A 278 2.45 22.00 -20.21
N ALA A 279 2.28 23.02 -19.38
CA ALA A 279 3.22 23.39 -18.33
C ALA A 279 3.41 22.27 -17.30
N GLU A 280 2.33 21.64 -16.82
CA GLU A 280 2.44 20.52 -15.88
C GLU A 280 3.16 19.30 -16.48
N ARG A 281 2.96 19.03 -17.78
CA ARG A 281 3.70 17.96 -18.47
C ARG A 281 5.17 18.33 -18.61
N ALA A 282 5.48 19.58 -18.99
CA ALA A 282 6.85 20.08 -19.05
C ALA A 282 7.56 20.02 -17.68
N ALA A 283 6.86 20.39 -16.60
CA ALA A 283 7.36 20.28 -15.22
C ALA A 283 7.73 18.85 -14.83
N ARG A 284 6.92 17.86 -15.23
CA ARG A 284 7.17 16.44 -14.97
C ARG A 284 8.24 15.82 -15.87
N GLU A 285 8.35 16.33 -17.10
CA GLU A 285 9.42 15.93 -18.02
C GLU A 285 10.78 16.53 -17.62
N HIS A 286 10.77 17.58 -16.78
CA HIS A 286 11.95 18.20 -16.21
C HIS A 286 12.40 17.41 -14.98
N ASP A 287 13.48 16.64 -15.12
CA ASP A 287 14.06 15.82 -14.05
C ASP A 287 14.92 16.73 -13.15
N SER A 288 14.30 17.71 -12.51
CA SER A 288 14.96 18.60 -11.55
C SER A 288 14.10 18.69 -10.32
N PRO A 289 14.68 18.75 -9.11
CA PRO A 289 16.10 18.60 -8.84
C PRO A 289 16.55 17.15 -9.04
N GLY A 290 17.78 16.95 -9.53
CA GLY A 290 18.31 15.61 -9.76
C GLY A 290 18.37 14.77 -8.48
N SER A 291 18.31 13.45 -8.62
CA SER A 291 18.24 12.52 -7.48
C SER A 291 19.44 12.70 -6.53
N LEU A 292 19.23 12.90 -5.24
CA LEU A 292 20.35 13.01 -4.29
C LEU A 292 20.95 11.63 -3.98
N ARG A 293 22.29 11.54 -3.95
CA ARG A 293 23.03 10.32 -3.58
C ARG A 293 24.07 10.63 -2.53
N VAL A 294 23.89 10.03 -1.36
CA VAL A 294 24.86 10.10 -0.28
C VAL A 294 25.87 8.96 -0.47
N GLU A 295 27.17 9.27 -0.35
CA GLU A 295 28.18 8.22 -0.32
C GLU A 295 27.96 7.32 0.91
N ARG A 296 28.05 6.01 0.72
CA ARG A 296 27.78 5.04 1.81
C ARG A 296 28.91 4.95 2.84
N ASP A 297 30.12 5.37 2.45
CA ASP A 297 31.32 5.35 3.28
C ASP A 297 31.65 6.80 3.68
N ILE A 298 30.94 7.34 4.67
CA ILE A 298 31.15 8.72 5.15
C ILE A 298 32.42 8.75 6.03
N ASP A 299 33.40 9.56 5.64
CA ASP A 299 34.59 9.83 6.47
C ASP A 299 34.28 10.97 7.45
N LEU A 300 34.22 10.63 8.73
CA LEU A 300 33.90 11.59 9.80
C LEU A 300 35.09 12.47 10.19
N GLU A 301 36.28 12.21 9.66
CA GLU A 301 37.41 13.12 9.79
C GLU A 301 37.29 14.34 8.85
N ASP A 302 36.38 14.29 7.88
CA ASP A 302 36.11 15.39 6.96
C ASP A 302 35.15 16.41 7.58
N ASP A 303 35.46 17.70 7.40
CA ASP A 303 34.65 18.82 7.90
C ASP A 303 33.31 18.96 7.12
N LEU A 304 33.17 18.27 5.98
CA LEU A 304 32.02 18.36 5.06
C LEU A 304 31.57 16.96 4.61
N LEU A 305 30.26 16.73 4.65
CA LEU A 305 29.60 15.62 3.95
C LEU A 305 29.32 16.01 2.50
N GLU A 306 29.83 15.21 1.57
CA GLU A 306 29.57 15.35 0.14
C GLU A 306 28.33 14.53 -0.30
N ILE A 307 27.41 15.17 -1.02
CA ILE A 307 26.22 14.54 -1.61
C ILE A 307 26.25 14.76 -3.12
N GLU A 308 26.29 13.68 -3.89
CA GLU A 308 26.29 13.71 -5.35
C GLU A 308 24.88 13.99 -5.89
N ILE A 309 24.77 14.92 -6.84
CA ILE A 309 23.60 15.11 -7.67
C ILE A 309 23.59 14.01 -8.74
N GLY A 310 22.61 13.13 -8.66
CA GLY A 310 22.38 12.07 -9.63
C GLY A 310 21.71 12.59 -10.90
N ARG A 311 20.84 11.75 -11.48
CA ARG A 311 20.24 12.06 -12.78
C ARG A 311 19.30 13.27 -12.64
N GLY A 312 19.51 14.27 -13.50
CA GLY A 312 18.61 15.41 -13.61
C GLY A 312 19.06 16.49 -14.61
N ASP A 313 18.17 17.45 -14.88
CA ASP A 313 18.44 18.58 -15.77
C ASP A 313 19.28 19.67 -15.08
N PRO A 314 20.24 20.30 -15.79
CA PRO A 314 21.03 21.41 -15.28
C PRO A 314 20.18 22.55 -14.71
N THR A 315 20.31 22.83 -13.41
CA THR A 315 19.42 23.77 -12.71
C THR A 315 20.20 24.89 -12.02
N PRO A 316 19.88 26.18 -12.25
CA PRO A 316 20.51 27.30 -11.56
C PRO A 316 20.29 27.24 -10.05
N ILE A 317 21.33 27.51 -9.27
CA ILE A 317 21.25 27.49 -7.80
C ILE A 317 20.34 28.56 -7.22
N GLU A 318 20.09 29.64 -7.97
CA GLU A 318 19.17 30.69 -7.54
C GLU A 318 17.73 30.22 -7.41
N ASP A 319 17.37 29.18 -8.18
CA ASP A 319 16.05 28.55 -8.22
C ASP A 319 15.97 27.33 -7.27
N LEU A 320 17.07 27.00 -6.58
CA LEU A 320 17.18 25.84 -5.69
C LEU A 320 17.21 26.23 -4.22
N THR A 321 16.49 25.46 -3.41
CA THR A 321 16.53 25.52 -1.94
C THR A 321 16.92 24.15 -1.42
N LEU A 322 18.01 24.09 -0.65
CA LEU A 322 18.37 22.89 0.11
C LEU A 322 17.81 23.02 1.52
N GLU A 323 17.07 22.01 1.96
CA GLU A 323 16.57 21.85 3.31
C GLU A 323 17.29 20.68 3.97
N VAL A 324 17.74 20.90 5.20
CA VAL A 324 18.45 19.94 6.04
C VAL A 324 17.69 19.86 7.37
N GLY A 325 17.07 18.72 7.66
CA GLY A 325 16.20 18.56 8.83
C GLY A 325 14.97 19.49 8.81
N ASP A 326 14.36 19.65 7.63
CA ASP A 326 13.21 20.55 7.38
C ASP A 326 13.51 22.05 7.57
N GLU A 327 14.80 22.45 7.64
CA GLU A 327 15.22 23.85 7.70
C GLU A 327 16.06 24.23 6.47
N ALA A 328 15.78 25.39 5.88
CA ALA A 328 16.55 25.90 4.74
C ALA A 328 18.03 26.15 5.13
N TYR A 329 18.93 25.50 4.40
CA TYR A 329 20.36 25.49 4.68
C TYR A 329 21.12 26.62 3.96
N ASP A 330 22.28 27.03 4.50
CA ASP A 330 23.01 28.20 4.00
C ASP A 330 23.56 27.95 2.58
N ARG A 331 23.03 28.71 1.62
CA ARG A 331 23.39 28.66 0.19
C ARG A 331 24.86 28.98 -0.06
N ASP A 332 25.51 29.79 0.78
CA ASP A 332 26.94 30.08 0.63
C ASP A 332 27.82 28.85 0.99
N ILE A 333 27.25 27.87 1.70
CA ILE A 333 27.93 26.63 2.11
C ILE A 333 27.63 25.51 1.11
N TRP A 334 26.36 25.10 1.01
CA TRP A 334 26.03 23.83 0.35
C TRP A 334 26.27 23.78 -1.14
N THR A 335 26.25 24.95 -1.78
CA THR A 335 26.44 25.06 -3.22
C THR A 335 27.83 24.68 -3.67
N ASN A 336 28.80 24.58 -2.75
CA ASN A 336 30.21 24.27 -3.04
C ASN A 336 30.80 25.17 -4.15
N GLY A 337 30.28 26.40 -4.27
CA GLY A 337 30.69 27.37 -5.29
C GLY A 337 30.15 27.12 -6.71
N HIS A 338 29.23 26.19 -6.89
CA HIS A 338 28.52 26.01 -8.16
C HIS A 338 27.59 27.20 -8.42
N GLY A 339 27.32 27.48 -9.70
CA GLY A 339 26.25 28.41 -10.13
C GLY A 339 25.04 27.72 -10.73
N THR A 340 25.24 26.47 -11.15
CA THR A 340 24.27 25.55 -11.73
C THR A 340 24.69 24.17 -11.27
N LEU A 341 23.72 23.35 -10.86
CA LEU A 341 23.96 21.94 -10.53
C LEU A 341 23.62 21.07 -11.74
N GLU A 342 24.51 20.15 -12.07
CA GLU A 342 24.35 19.15 -13.13
C GLU A 342 24.60 17.73 -12.57
N GLU A 343 24.21 16.68 -13.32
CA GLU A 343 24.52 15.29 -12.94
C GLU A 343 26.04 15.09 -12.70
N GLY A 344 26.37 14.55 -11.52
CA GLY A 344 27.73 14.31 -11.05
C GLY A 344 28.35 15.49 -10.29
N ASP A 345 27.67 16.62 -10.14
CA ASP A 345 28.08 17.68 -9.21
C ASP A 345 27.84 17.26 -7.76
N THR A 346 28.54 17.93 -6.83
CA THR A 346 28.47 17.62 -5.40
C THR A 346 28.04 18.86 -4.61
N ILE A 347 27.01 18.69 -3.79
CA ILE A 347 26.64 19.64 -2.73
C ILE A 347 27.23 19.20 -1.40
N VAL A 348 27.38 20.14 -0.47
CA VAL A 348 28.03 19.86 0.82
C VAL A 348 27.16 20.25 2.01
N ILE A 349 27.31 19.53 3.12
CA ILE A 349 26.75 19.87 4.43
C ILE A 349 27.90 19.85 5.42
N GLU A 350 27.96 20.78 6.38
CA GLU A 350 28.97 20.69 7.45
C GLU A 350 28.74 19.43 8.27
N THR A 351 29.77 18.62 8.49
CA THR A 351 29.63 17.36 9.24
C THR A 351 29.10 17.57 10.66
N ASP A 352 29.35 18.75 11.25
CA ASP A 352 28.80 19.17 12.55
C ASP A 352 27.27 19.34 12.56
N ASP A 353 26.64 19.50 11.39
CA ASP A 353 25.18 19.60 11.22
C ASP A 353 24.54 18.26 10.84
N VAL A 354 25.34 17.19 10.71
CA VAL A 354 24.87 15.86 10.31
C VAL A 354 24.46 15.04 11.53
N GLU A 355 23.18 14.68 11.59
CA GLU A 355 22.60 13.80 12.61
C GLU A 355 22.11 12.48 11.97
N PRO A 356 21.98 11.38 12.74
CA PRO A 356 21.26 10.18 12.33
C PRO A 356 19.85 10.47 11.78
N ASN A 357 19.43 9.71 10.77
CA ASN A 357 18.17 9.90 10.02
C ASN A 357 17.96 11.31 9.45
N LEU A 358 19.01 12.10 9.25
CA LEU A 358 18.87 13.45 8.73
C LEU A 358 18.28 13.44 7.31
N SER A 359 17.09 14.04 7.18
CA SER A 359 16.44 14.29 5.90
C SER A 359 17.12 15.46 5.19
N VAL A 360 17.51 15.23 3.94
CA VAL A 360 18.07 16.25 3.05
C VAL A 360 17.18 16.34 1.83
N THR A 361 16.55 17.48 1.64
CA THR A 361 15.63 17.75 0.54
C THR A 361 16.15 18.89 -0.31
N LEU A 362 16.35 18.64 -1.60
CA LEU A 362 16.60 19.69 -2.58
C LEU A 362 15.29 20.00 -3.28
N THR A 363 14.87 21.26 -3.29
CA THR A 363 13.64 21.73 -3.93
C THR A 363 13.97 22.74 -5.02
N HIS A 364 13.33 22.60 -6.18
CA HIS A 364 13.40 23.53 -7.29
C HIS A 364 12.04 24.17 -7.50
N ASP A 365 11.97 25.48 -7.29
CA ASP A 365 10.80 26.29 -7.60
C ASP A 365 10.96 26.87 -9.02
N HIS A 366 10.08 26.50 -9.94
CA HIS A 366 10.08 27.00 -11.31
C HIS A 366 8.73 27.63 -11.67
N GLU A 367 8.67 28.29 -12.84
CA GLU A 367 7.47 28.98 -13.34
C GLU A 367 6.25 28.05 -13.57
N TYR A 368 6.42 26.74 -13.36
CA TYR A 368 5.40 25.71 -13.59
C TYR A 368 5.15 24.83 -12.34
N GLY A 369 5.59 25.26 -11.14
CA GLY A 369 5.42 24.53 -9.88
C GLY A 369 6.73 24.24 -9.16
N SER A 370 6.66 23.37 -8.16
CA SER A 370 7.82 22.95 -7.36
C SER A 370 8.07 21.46 -7.53
N SER A 371 9.35 21.09 -7.54
CA SER A 371 9.82 19.71 -7.63
C SER A 371 10.87 19.48 -6.56
N SER A 372 10.93 18.29 -5.97
CA SER A 372 11.87 18.00 -4.89
C SER A 372 12.45 16.59 -4.97
N SER A 373 13.67 16.47 -4.47
CA SER A 373 14.43 15.22 -4.33
C SER A 373 14.90 15.11 -2.89
N THR A 374 14.49 14.04 -2.20
CA THR A 374 14.82 13.80 -0.79
C THR A 374 15.70 12.56 -0.66
N THR A 375 16.69 12.64 0.24
CA THR A 375 17.49 11.49 0.70
C THR A 375 17.64 11.54 2.21
N THR A 376 17.92 10.41 2.82
CA THR A 376 18.22 10.31 4.25
C THR A 376 19.69 9.98 4.44
N VAL A 377 20.36 10.72 5.32
CA VAL A 377 21.75 10.51 5.72
C VAL A 377 21.76 9.69 7.01
N LEU A 378 22.71 8.75 7.14
CA LEU A 378 22.90 7.94 8.34
C LEU A 378 21.61 7.25 8.84
N GLY A 379 20.85 6.64 7.91
CA GLY A 379 19.56 5.99 8.22
C GLY A 379 19.67 4.60 8.86
N HIS A 380 20.87 4.00 8.88
CA HIS A 380 21.09 2.65 9.38
C HIS A 380 22.44 2.55 10.06
N PHE A 381 22.43 2.00 11.27
CA PHE A 381 23.65 1.75 12.05
C PHE A 381 23.76 0.29 12.41
N ARG A 382 25.00 -0.15 12.66
CA ARG A 382 25.27 -1.53 13.07
C ARG A 382 25.12 -1.69 14.57
N PHE A 383 24.22 -2.59 14.95
CA PHE A 383 24.05 -3.05 16.33
C PHE A 383 24.15 -4.57 16.38
N GLU A 384 24.77 -5.09 17.44
CA GLU A 384 24.77 -6.50 17.78
C GLU A 384 23.76 -6.77 18.89
N PHE A 385 23.00 -7.86 18.74
CA PHE A 385 21.89 -8.19 19.62
C PHE A 385 22.12 -9.58 20.22
N ALA A 386 22.11 -9.66 21.55
CA ALA A 386 22.25 -10.90 22.29
C ALA A 386 21.05 -11.06 23.23
N TYR A 387 20.12 -11.94 22.84
CA TYR A 387 18.89 -12.19 23.59
C TYR A 387 19.03 -13.41 24.51
N ASP A 388 18.67 -13.25 25.79
CA ASP A 388 18.53 -14.34 26.76
C ASP A 388 17.03 -14.61 27.02
N PRO A 389 16.47 -15.70 26.46
CA PRO A 389 15.06 -16.04 26.62
C PRO A 389 14.70 -16.51 28.04
N ASP A 390 15.66 -16.95 28.86
CA ASP A 390 15.40 -17.39 30.23
C ASP A 390 15.33 -16.21 31.21
N ALA A 391 16.11 -15.16 30.92
CA ALA A 391 16.07 -13.91 31.67
C ALA A 391 15.06 -12.89 31.10
N THR A 392 14.54 -13.10 29.88
CA THR A 392 13.74 -12.11 29.13
C THR A 392 14.49 -10.79 28.97
N GLU A 393 15.79 -10.88 28.69
CA GLU A 393 16.73 -9.76 28.61
C GLU A 393 17.35 -9.70 27.22
N LEU A 394 17.42 -8.50 26.64
CA LEU A 394 18.14 -8.25 25.40
C LEU A 394 19.32 -7.31 25.67
N THR A 395 20.53 -7.77 25.36
CA THR A 395 21.71 -6.90 25.31
C THR A 395 21.88 -6.37 23.89
N VAL A 396 21.98 -5.05 23.79
CA VAL A 396 22.19 -4.31 22.55
C VAL A 396 23.57 -3.67 22.64
N GLU A 397 24.47 -4.03 21.73
CA GLU A 397 25.82 -3.46 21.62
C GLU A 397 25.92 -2.61 20.36
N TYR A 398 26.43 -1.40 20.49
CA TYR A 398 26.68 -0.53 19.36
C TYR A 398 27.97 -0.95 18.63
N ALA A 399 27.89 -1.22 17.33
CA ALA A 399 28.97 -1.84 16.55
C ALA A 399 29.40 -1.02 15.33
N ASP A 400 29.09 0.28 15.32
CA ASP A 400 29.50 1.22 14.28
C ASP A 400 30.60 2.18 14.76
N GLU A 401 31.25 2.87 13.83
CA GLU A 401 32.38 3.78 14.13
C GLU A 401 31.92 5.22 14.46
N PHE A 402 30.71 5.60 14.02
CA PHE A 402 30.14 6.93 14.23
C PHE A 402 29.72 7.15 15.71
N PRO A 403 30.13 8.21 16.41
CA PRO A 403 29.68 8.43 17.78
C PRO A 403 28.21 8.89 17.80
N LEU A 404 27.37 8.26 18.63
CA LEU A 404 25.96 8.66 18.80
C LEU A 404 25.76 9.43 20.11
N ASP A 405 24.88 10.42 20.13
CA ASP A 405 24.42 11.01 21.39
C ASP A 405 23.42 10.06 22.06
N GLY A 406 23.81 9.45 23.19
CA GLY A 406 22.95 8.54 23.93
C GLY A 406 21.73 9.22 24.56
N ASP A 407 21.70 10.55 24.63
CA ASP A 407 20.49 11.32 24.97
C ASP A 407 19.42 11.31 23.86
N GLU A 408 19.75 10.84 22.66
CA GLU A 408 18.80 10.70 21.53
C GLU A 408 18.53 9.23 21.20
N VAL A 409 19.29 8.26 21.73
CA VAL A 409 19.10 6.84 21.42
C VAL A 409 18.10 6.18 22.39
N TRP A 410 16.99 5.70 21.83
CA TRP A 410 15.95 4.98 22.55
C TRP A 410 15.87 3.51 22.12
N LEU A 411 15.57 2.64 23.07
CA LEU A 411 15.13 1.26 22.82
C LEU A 411 13.62 1.18 23.03
N ALA A 412 12.90 0.60 22.08
CA ALA A 412 11.46 0.40 22.15
C ALA A 412 11.11 -1.05 21.81
N VAL A 413 10.31 -1.69 22.66
CA VAL A 413 9.89 -3.08 22.53
C VAL A 413 8.42 -3.12 22.16
N HIS A 414 8.08 -3.90 21.14
CA HIS A 414 6.70 -4.16 20.71
C HIS A 414 6.45 -5.66 20.63
N GLU A 415 5.24 -6.10 20.97
CA GLU A 415 4.84 -7.51 20.91
C GLU A 415 4.80 -8.05 19.46
N ASP A 416 4.43 -7.20 18.50
CA ASP A 416 4.32 -7.58 17.10
C ASP A 416 4.77 -6.47 16.15
N ARG A 417 5.08 -6.84 14.90
CA ARG A 417 5.37 -5.84 13.86
C ARG A 417 4.05 -5.12 13.48
N PRO A 418 3.98 -3.78 13.48
CA PRO A 418 2.80 -3.09 12.99
C PRO A 418 2.50 -3.54 11.54
N THR A 419 1.27 -4.00 11.31
CA THR A 419 0.81 -4.50 10.01
C THR A 419 0.48 -3.30 9.12
N TYR A 420 1.08 -3.24 7.92
CA TYR A 420 0.84 -2.31 6.80
C TYR A 420 -0.07 -1.08 7.05
N GLY A 421 0.50 0.12 6.93
CA GLY A 421 -0.23 1.37 6.75
C GLY A 421 -0.59 2.08 8.06
N PHE A 422 -0.02 3.27 8.23
CA PHE A 422 -0.12 4.09 9.44
C PHE A 422 -1.57 4.49 9.75
N ARG A 423 -2.02 4.18 10.95
CA ARG A 423 -3.15 4.85 11.62
C ARG A 423 -2.60 5.55 12.87
N GLU A 424 -3.28 6.57 13.37
CA GLU A 424 -2.93 7.21 14.66
C GLU A 424 -2.98 6.24 15.87
N ASP A 425 -3.48 5.02 15.66
CA ASP A 425 -3.60 3.95 16.64
C ASP A 425 -2.48 2.88 16.57
N ASP A 426 -1.25 3.25 16.19
CA ASP A 426 -0.13 2.31 16.31
C ASP A 426 0.05 1.88 17.79
N PRO A 427 0.25 0.59 18.08
CA PRO A 427 0.30 0.10 19.45
C PRO A 427 1.49 0.71 20.20
N GLU A 428 1.21 1.27 21.38
CA GLU A 428 2.25 1.79 22.27
C GLU A 428 3.29 0.70 22.58
N PRO A 429 4.59 1.06 22.66
CA PRO A 429 5.63 0.10 23.04
C PRO A 429 5.33 -0.50 24.42
N THR A 430 5.52 -1.80 24.56
CA THR A 430 5.36 -2.50 25.85
C THR A 430 6.44 -2.12 26.84
N ALA A 431 7.64 -1.80 26.33
CA ALA A 431 8.74 -1.26 27.13
C ALA A 431 9.55 -0.24 26.32
N THR A 432 10.04 0.79 27.00
CA THR A 432 10.98 1.77 26.44
C THR A 432 12.13 1.99 27.40
N ALA A 433 13.34 2.12 26.89
CA ALA A 433 14.52 2.44 27.68
C ALA A 433 15.42 3.43 26.97
N GLN A 434 16.15 4.22 27.76
CA GLN A 434 17.17 5.14 27.26
C GLN A 434 18.49 4.87 28.01
N PRO A 435 19.14 3.73 27.73
CA PRO A 435 20.18 3.23 28.61
C PRO A 435 21.49 4.03 28.53
N TRP A 436 21.68 4.80 27.46
CA TRP A 436 22.88 5.62 27.23
C TRP A 436 22.68 7.11 27.52
N ALA A 437 21.59 7.50 28.19
CA ALA A 437 21.33 8.89 28.53
C ALA A 437 22.50 9.54 29.32
N GLY A 438 22.93 10.71 28.87
CA GLY A 438 24.04 11.49 29.40
C GLY A 438 25.43 10.99 29.00
N THR A 439 25.50 10.11 28.00
CA THR A 439 26.76 9.57 27.46
C THR A 439 26.78 9.66 25.93
N THR A 440 27.97 9.84 25.36
CA THR A 440 28.20 9.64 23.93
C THR A 440 28.54 8.18 23.73
N MET A 441 27.81 7.48 22.87
CA MET A 441 28.02 6.08 22.55
C MET A 441 29.14 5.93 21.54
N GLU A 442 30.08 5.01 21.82
CA GLU A 442 31.16 4.58 20.96
C GLU A 442 31.04 3.08 20.65
N SER A 443 31.73 2.61 19.62
CA SER A 443 31.77 1.19 19.26
C SER A 443 32.13 0.30 20.47
N GLY A 444 31.32 -0.72 20.74
CA GLY A 444 31.43 -1.64 21.86
C GLY A 444 30.68 -1.20 23.13
N ASP A 445 29.99 -0.06 23.12
CA ASP A 445 29.10 0.30 24.22
C ASP A 445 27.83 -0.56 24.18
N ASP A 446 27.57 -1.25 25.29
CA ASP A 446 26.43 -2.16 25.45
C ASP A 446 25.42 -1.66 26.49
N ALA A 447 24.18 -2.09 26.34
CA ALA A 447 23.15 -1.96 27.35
C ALA A 447 22.19 -3.15 27.32
N THR A 448 21.63 -3.47 28.48
CA THR A 448 20.60 -4.51 28.62
C THR A 448 19.25 -3.88 28.89
N ILE A 449 18.23 -4.34 28.16
CA ILE A 449 16.83 -4.07 28.42
C ILE A 449 16.14 -5.35 28.93
N GLU A 450 15.46 -5.25 30.07
CA GLU A 450 14.68 -6.33 30.69
C GLU A 450 13.22 -6.31 30.17
N GLY A 451 12.51 -7.43 30.30
CA GLY A 451 11.09 -7.52 29.93
C GLY A 451 10.87 -7.60 28.42
N VAL A 452 11.80 -8.25 27.71
CA VAL A 452 11.66 -8.53 26.29
C VAL A 452 11.23 -9.99 26.13
N ASP A 453 9.95 -10.20 25.82
CA ASP A 453 9.41 -11.54 25.59
C ASP A 453 9.87 -12.09 24.24
N PRO A 454 9.96 -13.42 24.05
CA PRO A 454 10.27 -13.99 22.75
C PRO A 454 9.24 -13.60 21.69
N GLY A 455 9.69 -13.38 20.45
CA GLY A 455 8.82 -12.95 19.36
C GLY A 455 8.68 -11.43 19.24
N SER A 456 8.96 -10.69 20.31
CA SER A 456 8.95 -9.23 20.35
C SER A 456 9.89 -8.62 19.31
N VAL A 457 9.53 -7.42 18.84
CA VAL A 457 10.35 -6.60 17.97
C VAL A 457 10.93 -5.45 18.79
N VAL A 458 12.26 -5.35 18.81
CA VAL A 458 13.00 -4.27 19.44
C VAL A 458 13.50 -3.31 18.37
N TYR A 459 13.13 -2.05 18.49
CA TYR A 459 13.62 -0.95 17.68
C TYR A 459 14.67 -0.16 18.47
N VAL A 460 15.76 0.16 17.80
CA VAL A 460 16.70 1.19 18.25
C VAL A 460 16.33 2.46 17.49
N CYS A 461 15.82 3.47 18.17
CA CYS A 461 15.31 4.71 17.59
C CYS A 461 16.25 5.88 17.86
N TRP A 462 16.30 6.82 16.92
CA TRP A 462 16.86 8.15 17.12
C TRP A 462 15.73 9.14 17.43
N GLY A 463 15.84 9.86 18.54
CA GLY A 463 14.74 10.62 19.13
C GLY A 463 13.70 9.75 19.82
N GLU A 464 12.55 10.33 20.16
CA GLU A 464 11.47 9.62 20.85
C GLU A 464 11.05 8.33 20.10
N PRO A 465 10.67 7.26 20.82
CA PRO A 465 10.31 5.96 20.23
C PRO A 465 9.34 6.07 19.03
N ASN A 466 9.89 5.88 17.84
CA ASN A 466 9.17 5.87 16.58
C ASN A 466 9.89 4.93 15.61
N TYR A 467 9.18 3.94 15.08
CA TYR A 467 9.77 2.96 14.17
C TYR A 467 10.18 3.57 12.81
N ARG A 468 9.64 4.73 12.42
CA ARG A 468 10.12 5.46 11.23
C ARG A 468 11.54 5.98 11.40
N GLU A 469 11.90 6.29 12.64
CA GLU A 469 13.21 6.80 13.04
C GLU A 469 14.12 5.68 13.57
N SER A 470 13.84 4.42 13.22
CA SER A 470 14.64 3.30 13.72
C SER A 470 15.99 3.23 13.02
N LEU A 471 17.07 3.33 13.79
CA LEU A 471 18.44 3.08 13.36
C LEU A 471 18.72 1.59 13.14
N ALA A 472 18.03 0.72 13.90
CA ALA A 472 18.08 -0.72 13.76
C ALA A 472 16.81 -1.41 14.28
N THR A 473 16.58 -2.64 13.84
CA THR A 473 15.46 -3.47 14.29
C THR A 473 15.95 -4.90 14.54
N HIS A 474 15.48 -5.49 15.63
CA HIS A 474 15.76 -6.87 16.00
C HIS A 474 14.48 -7.58 16.42
N ARG A 475 14.26 -8.80 15.93
CA ARG A 475 13.17 -9.66 16.41
C ARG A 475 13.76 -10.71 17.33
N THR A 476 13.35 -10.70 18.60
CA THR A 476 13.73 -11.75 19.54
C THR A 476 13.11 -13.07 19.09
N ARG A 477 13.86 -14.16 19.28
CA ARG A 477 13.43 -15.50 18.88
C ARG A 477 13.25 -16.35 20.12
N PRO A 478 12.25 -17.24 20.15
CA PRO A 478 12.20 -18.26 21.18
C PRO A 478 13.43 -19.18 21.07
N PRO A 479 13.76 -19.90 22.14
CA PRO A 479 14.95 -20.75 22.16
C PRO A 479 14.86 -21.89 21.15
N GLY A 480 15.86 -21.98 20.27
CA GLY A 480 16.02 -23.09 19.33
C GLY A 480 15.21 -22.96 18.04
N THR A 481 15.30 -24.02 17.23
CA THR A 481 14.59 -24.20 15.97
C THR A 481 14.07 -25.63 15.90
N VAL A 482 13.05 -25.86 15.07
CA VAL A 482 12.50 -27.21 14.89
C VAL A 482 12.72 -27.69 13.46
N LYS A 483 13.27 -28.89 13.34
CA LYS A 483 13.33 -29.63 12.09
C LYS A 483 12.17 -30.61 12.04
N PHE A 484 11.37 -30.49 10.99
CA PHE A 484 10.25 -31.39 10.70
C PHE A 484 10.63 -32.38 9.61
N GLU A 485 10.26 -33.65 9.80
CA GLU A 485 10.38 -34.71 8.80
C GLU A 485 9.05 -35.46 8.74
N TYR A 486 8.46 -35.57 7.56
CA TYR A 486 7.15 -36.20 7.38
C TYR A 486 7.26 -37.46 6.53
N ASP A 487 6.62 -38.54 6.98
CA ASP A 487 6.46 -39.79 6.23
C ASP A 487 5.05 -39.84 5.63
N TYR A 488 4.97 -39.71 4.31
CA TYR A 488 3.70 -39.67 3.58
C TYR A 488 2.99 -41.04 3.49
N GLU A 489 3.71 -42.15 3.62
CA GLU A 489 3.12 -43.49 3.61
C GLU A 489 2.46 -43.77 4.97
N ALA A 490 3.17 -43.47 6.05
CA ALA A 490 2.69 -43.67 7.41
C ALA A 490 1.78 -42.53 7.92
N GLN A 491 1.77 -41.38 7.24
CA GLN A 491 1.16 -40.13 7.70
C GLN A 491 1.63 -39.76 9.10
N SER A 492 2.95 -39.89 9.33
CA SER A 492 3.58 -39.60 10.62
C SER A 492 4.58 -38.46 10.47
N LEU A 493 4.61 -37.58 11.47
CA LEU A 493 5.55 -36.46 11.54
C LEU A 493 6.54 -36.68 12.68
N SER A 494 7.82 -36.48 12.39
CA SER A 494 8.90 -36.34 13.35
C SER A 494 9.26 -34.86 13.51
N ALA A 495 9.22 -34.35 14.73
CA ALA A 495 9.65 -33.01 15.08
C ALA A 495 10.88 -33.08 15.99
N THR A 496 12.01 -32.55 15.53
CA THR A 496 13.28 -32.53 16.27
C THR A 496 13.64 -31.10 16.66
N LEU A 497 13.74 -30.85 17.96
CA LEU A 497 14.10 -29.56 18.53
C LEU A 497 15.63 -29.41 18.61
N GLU A 498 16.16 -28.39 17.94
CA GLU A 498 17.58 -28.03 17.94
C GLU A 498 17.75 -26.72 18.74
N LEU A 499 18.44 -26.79 19.89
CA LEU A 499 18.72 -25.62 20.72
C LEU A 499 20.05 -24.99 20.30
N ASP A 500 20.13 -23.66 20.39
CA ASP A 500 21.34 -22.88 20.07
C ASP A 500 22.48 -23.07 21.08
N ASP A 501 22.17 -23.63 22.25
CA ASP A 501 23.11 -23.91 23.33
C ASP A 501 22.95 -25.33 23.90
N ASP A 502 23.86 -25.73 24.78
CA ASP A 502 23.82 -27.01 25.51
C ASP A 502 22.90 -26.94 26.75
N THR A 503 22.06 -25.92 26.91
CA THR A 503 21.25 -25.69 28.11
C THR A 503 19.99 -26.56 28.08
N GLU A 504 19.77 -27.35 29.14
CA GLU A 504 18.52 -28.10 29.32
C GLU A 504 17.36 -27.15 29.62
N ARG A 505 16.25 -27.29 28.88
CA ARG A 505 15.05 -26.45 29.03
C ARG A 505 13.83 -27.29 29.44
N PRO A 506 12.81 -26.73 30.12
CA PRO A 506 11.61 -27.47 30.47
C PRO A 506 10.91 -28.00 29.22
N ALA A 507 10.61 -29.29 29.18
CA ALA A 507 9.92 -29.87 28.03
C ALA A 507 8.49 -29.32 27.87
N SER A 508 7.85 -28.94 28.98
CA SER A 508 6.53 -28.31 29.00
C SER A 508 6.52 -26.87 28.50
N ALA A 509 7.67 -26.28 28.18
CA ALA A 509 7.73 -24.97 27.56
C ALA A 509 7.54 -25.03 26.05
N TYR A 510 7.62 -26.23 25.44
CA TYR A 510 7.42 -26.45 24.02
C TYR A 510 6.15 -27.26 23.80
N GLU A 511 5.29 -26.79 22.90
CA GLU A 511 4.06 -27.47 22.54
C GLU A 511 3.99 -27.62 21.01
N LEU A 512 3.72 -28.85 20.55
CA LEU A 512 3.47 -29.16 19.14
C LEU A 512 1.97 -29.09 18.89
N LEU A 513 1.57 -28.18 18.01
CA LEU A 513 0.21 -27.95 17.56
C LEU A 513 0.02 -28.52 16.14
N VAL A 514 -1.15 -29.10 15.89
CA VAL A 514 -1.63 -29.52 14.58
C VAL A 514 -2.99 -28.86 14.36
N ASP A 515 -3.10 -28.02 13.34
CA ASP A 515 -4.26 -27.16 13.05
C ASP A 515 -4.69 -26.32 14.27
N GLY A 516 -3.70 -25.85 15.04
CA GLY A 516 -3.90 -25.07 16.26
C GLY A 516 -4.33 -25.88 17.50
N GLU A 517 -4.45 -27.20 17.41
CA GLU A 517 -4.75 -28.07 18.55
C GLU A 517 -3.51 -28.84 19.03
N PRO A 518 -3.29 -29.00 20.35
CA PRO A 518 -2.19 -29.79 20.87
C PRO A 518 -2.17 -31.24 20.36
N ALA A 519 -1.03 -31.67 19.82
CA ALA A 519 -0.84 -33.04 19.36
C ALA A 519 -0.93 -34.06 20.52
N GLU A 520 -1.27 -35.31 20.20
CA GLU A 520 -1.44 -36.39 21.19
C GLU A 520 -0.16 -36.74 21.96
N THR A 521 1.01 -36.50 21.37
CA THR A 521 2.32 -36.72 21.97
C THR A 521 3.07 -35.40 22.03
N GLN A 522 3.50 -35.01 23.23
CA GLN A 522 4.29 -33.81 23.49
C GLN A 522 5.69 -34.18 24.02
N TRP A 523 6.66 -33.26 23.94
CA TRP A 523 7.96 -33.45 24.59
C TRP A 523 7.82 -33.67 26.10
N ALA A 524 6.85 -32.99 26.73
CA ALA A 524 6.54 -33.11 28.16
C ALA A 524 6.05 -34.51 28.58
N ASP A 525 5.54 -35.32 27.66
CA ASP A 525 5.16 -36.71 27.94
C ASP A 525 6.37 -37.64 28.04
N ALA A 526 7.45 -37.30 27.32
CA ALA A 526 8.66 -38.11 27.25
C ALA A 526 9.67 -37.78 28.37
N ALA A 527 9.82 -36.51 28.71
CA ALA A 527 10.78 -36.04 29.72
C ALA A 527 10.33 -34.72 30.38
N ASP A 528 10.85 -34.43 31.58
CA ASP A 528 10.63 -33.13 32.24
C ASP A 528 11.43 -32.00 31.56
N THR A 529 12.53 -32.34 30.88
CA THR A 529 13.44 -31.40 30.20
C THR A 529 13.84 -31.91 28.82
N VAL A 530 14.16 -30.97 27.91
CA VAL A 530 14.67 -31.22 26.56
C VAL A 530 16.09 -30.71 26.42
N THR A 531 16.88 -31.42 25.61
CA THR A 531 18.20 -31.02 25.11
C THR A 531 18.12 -30.86 23.60
N SER A 532 19.10 -30.17 23.00
CA SER A 532 19.25 -30.14 21.54
C SER A 532 19.26 -31.56 20.93
N GLY A 533 18.52 -31.74 19.84
CA GLY A 533 18.25 -33.04 19.20
C GLY A 533 17.12 -33.86 19.81
N ALA A 534 16.27 -33.28 20.67
CA ALA A 534 15.12 -33.97 21.24
C ALA A 534 14.01 -34.15 20.18
N THR A 535 13.70 -35.41 19.86
CA THR A 535 12.71 -35.76 18.84
C THR A 535 11.44 -36.34 19.45
N ILE A 536 10.29 -35.95 18.91
CA ILE A 536 8.99 -36.62 19.10
C ILE A 536 8.44 -37.06 17.75
N GLU A 537 7.69 -38.15 17.77
CA GLU A 537 7.00 -38.70 16.60
C GLU A 537 5.49 -38.69 16.88
N ILE A 538 4.71 -38.17 15.94
CA ILE A 538 3.25 -38.17 15.99
C ILE A 538 2.70 -38.89 14.76
N ASP A 539 1.73 -39.77 14.98
CA ASP A 539 1.06 -40.52 13.93
C ASP A 539 -0.20 -39.78 13.46
N SER A 540 -0.71 -40.13 12.28
CA SER A 540 -2.00 -39.67 11.76
C SER A 540 -2.12 -38.16 11.53
N VAL A 541 -1.01 -37.48 11.20
CA VAL A 541 -1.02 -36.07 10.82
C VAL A 541 -1.46 -35.94 9.37
N PRO A 542 -2.56 -35.23 9.05
CA PRO A 542 -3.00 -35.06 7.66
C PRO A 542 -1.99 -34.29 6.79
N VAL A 543 -1.98 -34.60 5.50
CA VAL A 543 -1.26 -33.76 4.52
C VAL A 543 -1.99 -32.42 4.40
N GLY A 544 -1.21 -31.33 4.40
CA GLY A 544 -1.70 -29.96 4.35
C GLY A 544 -2.12 -29.38 5.70
N ALA A 545 -1.98 -30.13 6.80
CA ALA A 545 -2.22 -29.60 8.15
C ALA A 545 -1.23 -28.48 8.50
N ASP A 546 -1.68 -27.50 9.28
CA ASP A 546 -0.80 -26.47 9.85
C ASP A 546 -0.10 -27.06 11.08
N VAL A 547 1.19 -27.35 10.96
CA VAL A 547 1.96 -27.86 12.09
C VAL A 547 2.86 -26.77 12.63
N GLU A 548 2.77 -26.54 13.94
CA GLU A 548 3.52 -25.49 14.61
C GLU A 548 4.12 -26.02 15.90
N VAL A 549 5.31 -25.54 16.22
CA VAL A 549 5.87 -25.67 17.56
C VAL A 549 5.93 -24.29 18.16
N VAL A 550 5.30 -24.15 19.31
CA VAL A 550 5.20 -22.90 20.05
C VAL A 550 5.96 -22.99 21.37
N TRP A 551 6.31 -21.83 21.91
CA TRP A 551 7.06 -21.71 23.16
C TRP A 551 6.39 -20.75 24.13
N GLY A 552 6.37 -21.14 25.41
CA GLY A 552 5.88 -20.30 26.50
C GLY A 552 4.35 -20.27 26.63
N GLU A 553 3.83 -19.37 27.45
CA GLU A 553 2.38 -19.22 27.67
C GLU A 553 1.69 -18.39 26.56
N ASP A 554 2.48 -17.62 25.79
CA ASP A 554 2.01 -16.75 24.71
C ASP A 554 2.11 -17.42 23.32
N ASP A 555 2.35 -18.73 23.28
CA ASP A 555 2.41 -19.55 22.08
C ASP A 555 3.32 -18.98 20.96
N VAL A 556 4.50 -18.49 21.35
CA VAL A 556 5.45 -17.89 20.41
C VAL A 556 6.02 -18.95 19.48
N ARG A 557 5.84 -18.79 18.16
CA ARG A 557 6.27 -19.78 17.16
C ARG A 557 7.79 -19.97 17.14
N VAL A 558 8.23 -21.20 17.42
CA VAL A 558 9.62 -21.70 17.30
C VAL A 558 9.89 -22.22 15.88
N GLY A 559 8.91 -22.89 15.29
CA GLY A 559 8.99 -23.43 13.95
C GLY A 559 7.62 -23.85 13.45
N SER A 560 7.47 -23.93 12.15
CA SER A 560 6.24 -24.44 11.53
C SER A 560 6.57 -25.29 10.30
N ALA A 561 5.65 -26.16 9.96
CA ALA A 561 5.68 -26.96 8.75
C ALA A 561 4.25 -27.12 8.22
N TYR A 562 4.14 -27.16 6.91
CA TYR A 562 2.92 -27.57 6.21
C TYR A 562 3.26 -28.88 5.50
N PRO A 563 2.96 -30.05 6.08
CA PRO A 563 3.32 -31.34 5.50
C PRO A 563 2.67 -31.50 4.13
N GLN A 564 3.42 -31.23 3.07
CA GLN A 564 2.96 -31.31 1.69
C GLN A 564 4.14 -31.79 0.83
N PRO A 565 3.95 -32.85 0.01
CA PRO A 565 5.06 -33.36 -0.79
C PRO A 565 5.48 -32.30 -1.80
N THR A 566 6.78 -32.29 -2.13
CA THR A 566 7.32 -31.43 -3.18
C THR A 566 8.03 -32.29 -4.20
N VAL A 567 7.68 -32.15 -5.48
CA VAL A 567 8.22 -32.92 -6.59
C VAL A 567 8.77 -31.96 -7.64
N ASP A 568 10.06 -32.08 -7.93
CA ASP A 568 10.72 -31.32 -9.00
C ASP A 568 10.50 -32.03 -10.33
N LEU A 569 10.01 -31.29 -11.33
CA LEU A 569 9.66 -31.80 -12.63
C LEU A 569 10.44 -31.08 -13.73
N ALA A 570 10.81 -31.81 -14.79
CA ALA A 570 11.42 -31.22 -15.97
C ALA A 570 10.94 -31.89 -17.25
N PHE A 571 10.74 -31.13 -18.32
CA PHE A 571 10.52 -31.71 -19.64
C PHE A 571 11.76 -32.46 -20.13
N THR A 572 11.56 -33.61 -20.76
CA THR A 572 12.64 -34.34 -21.45
C THR A 572 13.21 -33.51 -22.59
N GLU A 573 14.44 -33.80 -23.02
CA GLU A 573 15.11 -33.04 -24.11
C GLU A 573 14.32 -33.03 -25.44
N ASP A 574 13.46 -34.02 -25.67
CA ASP A 574 12.61 -34.11 -26.85
C ASP A 574 11.19 -33.55 -26.65
N GLY A 575 10.88 -33.04 -25.44
CA GLY A 575 9.59 -32.45 -25.07
C GLY A 575 8.44 -33.46 -24.92
N THR A 576 8.69 -34.77 -25.10
CA THR A 576 7.63 -35.80 -25.18
C THR A 576 7.21 -36.39 -23.85
N ALA A 577 7.91 -36.04 -22.77
CA ALA A 577 7.58 -36.46 -21.42
C ALA A 577 8.02 -35.41 -20.40
N VAL A 578 7.47 -35.51 -19.20
CA VAL A 578 7.96 -34.81 -18.01
C VAL A 578 8.57 -35.84 -17.06
N GLU A 579 9.80 -35.62 -16.63
CA GLU A 579 10.57 -36.48 -15.73
C GLU A 579 10.54 -35.92 -14.30
N HIS A 580 10.43 -36.82 -13.31
CA HIS A 580 10.72 -36.52 -11.90
C HIS A 580 12.24 -36.39 -11.72
N VAL A 581 12.72 -35.17 -11.44
CA VAL A 581 14.16 -34.88 -11.35
C VAL A 581 14.66 -34.70 -9.92
N GLY A 582 13.76 -34.57 -8.94
CA GLY A 582 14.07 -34.25 -7.54
C GLY A 582 12.83 -34.13 -6.66
N GLY A 583 13.01 -33.99 -5.35
CA GLY A 583 11.91 -33.96 -4.38
C GLY A 583 11.50 -35.33 -3.83
N ASP A 584 10.30 -35.40 -3.29
CA ASP A 584 9.72 -36.54 -2.59
C ASP A 584 9.25 -37.65 -3.53
N SER A 585 9.26 -38.89 -3.04
CA SER A 585 8.65 -40.06 -3.68
C SER A 585 7.21 -40.20 -3.17
N VAL A 586 6.24 -40.31 -4.06
CA VAL A 586 4.82 -40.25 -3.70
C VAL A 586 4.03 -41.30 -4.47
N ASP A 587 3.12 -42.02 -3.81
CA ASP A 587 2.24 -43.02 -4.44
C ASP A 587 1.50 -42.42 -5.65
N ALA A 588 1.73 -42.99 -6.84
CA ALA A 588 1.15 -42.53 -8.10
C ALA A 588 -0.39 -42.54 -8.08
N SER A 589 -1.02 -43.39 -7.27
CA SER A 589 -2.47 -43.44 -7.10
C SER A 589 -3.08 -42.26 -6.37
N LYS A 590 -2.24 -41.41 -5.78
CA LYS A 590 -2.64 -40.15 -5.15
C LYS A 590 -2.36 -38.93 -6.01
N LEU A 591 -1.84 -39.13 -7.22
CA LEU A 591 -1.33 -38.06 -8.06
C LEU A 591 -2.14 -37.91 -9.35
N GLU A 592 -2.40 -36.66 -9.70
CA GLU A 592 -2.99 -36.27 -10.99
C GLU A 592 -2.07 -35.25 -11.67
N ALA A 593 -1.68 -35.50 -12.91
CA ALA A 593 -0.97 -34.53 -13.73
C ALA A 593 -1.97 -33.71 -14.55
N ARG A 594 -1.91 -32.39 -14.40
CA ARG A 594 -2.67 -31.43 -15.20
C ARG A 594 -1.76 -30.83 -16.26
N VAL A 595 -1.98 -31.21 -17.51
CA VAL A 595 -1.23 -30.72 -18.66
C VAL A 595 -1.97 -29.55 -19.28
N TRP A 596 -1.33 -28.39 -19.36
CA TRP A 596 -1.91 -27.15 -19.86
C TRP A 596 -1.48 -26.94 -21.31
N SER A 597 -2.41 -26.61 -22.19
CA SER A 597 -2.19 -26.35 -23.61
C SER A 597 -2.95 -25.12 -24.09
N GLU A 598 -2.72 -24.68 -25.33
CA GLU A 598 -3.49 -23.58 -25.94
C GLU A 598 -4.99 -23.89 -26.03
N ASP A 599 -5.36 -25.17 -26.15
CA ASP A 599 -6.74 -25.62 -26.33
C ASP A 599 -7.43 -26.00 -25.01
N GLY A 600 -6.77 -25.81 -23.86
CA GLY A 600 -7.29 -26.12 -22.52
C GLY A 600 -6.36 -27.02 -21.69
N SER A 601 -6.88 -27.59 -20.60
CA SER A 601 -6.15 -28.54 -19.74
C SER A 601 -6.62 -29.98 -19.92
N VAL A 602 -5.69 -30.93 -19.79
CA VAL A 602 -5.95 -32.38 -19.76
C VAL A 602 -5.44 -32.95 -18.44
N GLU A 603 -6.27 -33.75 -17.78
CA GLU A 603 -5.91 -34.44 -16.54
C GLU A 603 -5.48 -35.88 -16.85
N ILE A 604 -4.37 -36.31 -16.26
CA ILE A 604 -3.78 -37.65 -16.38
C ILE A 604 -3.69 -38.23 -14.97
N ASP A 605 -4.35 -39.35 -14.73
CA ASP A 605 -4.20 -40.11 -13.47
C ASP A 605 -2.85 -40.84 -13.50
N LEU A 606 -1.96 -40.53 -12.56
CA LEU A 606 -0.61 -41.11 -12.59
C LEU A 606 -0.60 -42.61 -12.32
N ALA A 607 -1.63 -43.17 -11.66
CA ALA A 607 -1.70 -44.62 -11.47
C ALA A 607 -1.86 -45.41 -12.78
N ASP A 608 -2.29 -44.77 -13.86
CA ASP A 608 -2.37 -45.40 -15.18
C ASP A 608 -0.99 -45.44 -15.89
N GLU A 609 -0.07 -44.56 -15.50
CA GLU A 609 1.24 -44.39 -16.15
C GLU A 609 2.39 -44.98 -15.32
N VAL A 610 2.30 -44.95 -13.99
CA VAL A 610 3.35 -45.39 -13.06
C VAL A 610 2.78 -46.40 -12.06
N ASP A 611 3.40 -47.58 -12.00
CA ASP A 611 3.05 -48.63 -11.03
C ASP A 611 3.79 -48.38 -9.69
N GLY A 612 3.06 -47.98 -8.64
CA GLY A 612 3.62 -47.78 -7.30
C GLY A 612 3.93 -46.32 -7.01
N ASP A 613 5.11 -46.03 -6.47
CA ASP A 613 5.51 -44.65 -6.15
C ASP A 613 6.09 -43.97 -7.39
N PHE A 614 5.72 -42.70 -7.59
CA PHE A 614 6.35 -41.81 -8.54
C PHE A 614 7.64 -41.24 -7.93
N GLU A 615 8.77 -41.73 -8.42
CA GLU A 615 10.10 -41.45 -7.88
C GLU A 615 11.04 -40.86 -8.94
N LYS A 616 12.22 -40.41 -8.50
CA LYS A 616 13.21 -39.77 -9.36
C LYS A 616 13.61 -40.68 -10.53
N GLY A 617 13.42 -40.16 -11.74
CA GLY A 617 13.69 -40.85 -13.01
C GLY A 617 12.45 -41.43 -13.66
N ASP A 618 11.29 -41.43 -13.00
CA ASP A 618 10.02 -41.75 -13.62
C ASP A 618 9.57 -40.63 -14.56
N THR A 619 8.86 -41.02 -15.62
CA THR A 619 8.46 -40.12 -16.70
C THR A 619 6.97 -40.24 -16.98
N ILE A 620 6.30 -39.10 -17.10
CA ILE A 620 4.90 -38.99 -17.51
C ILE A 620 4.88 -38.59 -18.98
N PRO A 621 4.32 -39.41 -19.89
CA PRO A 621 4.24 -39.04 -21.30
C PRO A 621 3.30 -37.84 -21.47
N VAL A 622 3.75 -36.85 -22.25
CA VAL A 622 2.95 -35.68 -22.61
C VAL A 622 2.94 -35.51 -24.13
N ASP A 623 1.80 -35.11 -24.69
CA ASP A 623 1.70 -34.85 -26.13
C ASP A 623 2.37 -33.49 -26.44
N ALA A 624 3.69 -33.54 -26.63
CA ALA A 624 4.62 -32.40 -26.74
C ALA A 624 4.17 -31.26 -27.67
N SER A 625 3.39 -31.56 -28.71
CA SER A 625 3.07 -30.57 -29.74
C SER A 625 2.11 -29.45 -29.31
N ALA A 626 1.54 -29.53 -28.11
CA ALA A 626 0.58 -28.54 -27.60
C ALA A 626 0.74 -28.17 -26.11
N ALA A 627 1.55 -28.89 -25.32
CA ALA A 627 1.67 -28.68 -23.88
C ALA A 627 2.58 -27.48 -23.55
N ARG A 628 2.05 -26.44 -22.91
CA ARG A 628 2.81 -25.30 -22.38
C ARG A 628 3.40 -25.58 -20.99
N GLY A 629 2.76 -26.45 -20.22
CA GLY A 629 3.24 -26.81 -18.89
C GLY A 629 2.48 -28.00 -18.31
N LEU A 630 2.98 -28.52 -17.19
CA LEU A 630 2.38 -29.60 -16.42
C LEU A 630 2.45 -29.24 -14.94
N SER A 631 1.32 -29.36 -14.24
CA SER A 631 1.26 -29.29 -12.78
C SER A 631 0.92 -30.66 -12.21
N LEU A 632 1.51 -31.02 -11.08
CA LEU A 632 1.19 -32.25 -10.37
C LEU A 632 0.34 -31.92 -9.14
N VAL A 633 -0.79 -32.61 -9.00
CA VAL A 633 -1.76 -32.40 -7.94
C VAL A 633 -1.84 -33.64 -7.06
N TYR A 634 -1.67 -33.46 -5.75
CA TYR A 634 -1.79 -34.50 -4.73
C TYR A 634 -3.20 -34.52 -4.13
N GLU A 635 -3.82 -35.70 -4.13
CA GLU A 635 -5.18 -35.98 -3.62
C GLU A 635 -6.24 -34.99 -4.15
N GLY A 636 -6.02 -34.43 -5.35
CA GLY A 636 -6.91 -33.49 -6.01
C GLY A 636 -6.96 -32.08 -5.40
N GLN A 637 -6.12 -31.77 -4.41
CA GLN A 637 -6.18 -30.52 -3.64
C GLN A 637 -4.88 -29.71 -3.67
N TYR A 638 -3.73 -30.37 -3.59
CA TYR A 638 -2.46 -29.69 -3.36
C TYR A 638 -1.57 -29.70 -4.61
N TYR A 639 -1.11 -28.53 -5.05
CA TYR A 639 -0.15 -28.44 -6.15
C TYR A 639 1.26 -28.71 -5.63
N ILE A 640 1.87 -29.81 -6.04
CA ILE A 640 3.12 -30.32 -5.44
C ILE A 640 4.32 -30.28 -6.39
N GLY A 641 4.11 -29.97 -7.67
CA GLY A 641 5.18 -29.88 -8.66
C GLY A 641 4.72 -29.19 -9.93
N TYR A 642 5.65 -28.55 -10.65
CA TYR A 642 5.36 -27.88 -11.90
C TYR A 642 6.54 -27.93 -12.87
N ALA A 643 6.25 -28.06 -14.17
CA ALA A 643 7.20 -27.89 -15.26
C ALA A 643 6.59 -27.02 -16.36
N HIS A 644 7.39 -26.16 -16.99
CA HIS A 644 7.02 -25.35 -18.15
C HIS A 644 7.99 -25.60 -19.30
N GLU A 645 7.50 -25.56 -20.54
CA GLU A 645 8.33 -25.65 -21.73
C GLU A 645 8.97 -24.28 -22.02
N ALA A 646 10.30 -24.18 -21.99
CA ALA A 646 11.02 -22.89 -22.07
C ALA A 646 10.82 -22.09 -23.37
#